data_AF-A0A543K4X2-F1
#
_entry.id   AF-A0A543K4X2-F1
#
_cell.length_a   1.000
_cell.length_b   1.000
_cell.length_c   1.000
_cell.angle_alpha   90.00
_cell.angle_beta   90.00
_cell.angle_gamma   90.00
#
_symmetry.space_group_name_H-M   'P 1'
#
loop_
_entity.id
_entity.type
_entity.pdbx_description
1 polymer ?
#
loop_
_entity_poly.entity_id
_entity_poly.type
_entity_poly.pdbx_seq_one_letter_code
_entity_poly.pdbx_strand_id
1 'polypeptide(L)'
;MQPWIVDAKDITDLSTITQFDKGLLISSPAIQSFLSPAGMQTNIVSGPKGFGKTLLLKLKRQSLIERGYSYIPEDQLVDKPVGVPTIVSRKSLGPLLNSTQYWKQVWEVAISIAVLKKEGTSVSGLKCSVLSEIFIDNLLTSPCDIFDCVLSLTRKQFSLALEDLRRVLVPNIRNISSQFALFIDNVDEYFESAASYAETESLLATGDIQLWVFAQCGLVSAAREINGVNNHIKCWVSIRSEAMEYLIANDPMAAQVGGSTVSLRYSKTDLVKILQKNIANEEDNRLFQIGTDEFERFFGLDAMEIENTYVAESEAIVDYVLRHTLSRPRDIAIIGKAISDIPPSRRTEEHVSQTINERATFIAQTYLAEARVHTPGFRPDILFSLITSNTLTLKDLSRISYEYDAVLNQFSGETVQRHPFCTLYRLGLLGIVKKLGGNRAAYQSFPAPGEVGFLTENVLPSAPFYLVHPVLVGLISRRNKDFLNNIDPLNIVGNDRRWHAINDVDFVFKGDVVGYSKIMADPDLAPRFPDIFCEVVERAKSNNGVFAEISGGDSILLQGKVPEKLVSAVHDIRHDMLKSLFEAKLRFAGDAGLMRFRDDGTGPQISGGKSIRVAARLEPKVKEDWVVVTDRFQYFCEQQRQSRFKRPFKMIELASTDLPEVPSQDGQFNLAKNDVEPAILHRLYRLRR
;
A
#
# COMPACT_ATOMS: atom_id res chain seq x y z
N MET A 1 -22.91 17.72 -0.05
CA MET A 1 -22.34 16.66 -0.91
C MET A 1 -21.89 15.55 0.01
N GLN A 2 -22.07 14.28 -0.31
CA GLN A 2 -21.63 13.19 0.57
C GLN A 2 -20.13 12.91 0.33
N PRO A 3 -19.23 13.20 1.30
CA PRO A 3 -17.83 12.83 1.20
C PRO A 3 -17.62 11.34 1.49
N TRP A 4 -16.42 10.84 1.16
CA TRP A 4 -15.95 9.50 1.51
C TRP A 4 -16.77 8.34 0.94
N ILE A 5 -17.27 8.48 -0.29
CA ILE A 5 -17.98 7.41 -0.99
C ILE A 5 -17.00 6.26 -1.29
N VAL A 6 -17.23 5.10 -0.67
CA VAL A 6 -16.37 3.91 -0.79
C VAL A 6 -16.74 3.08 -2.02
N ASP A 7 -18.04 2.87 -2.26
CA ASP A 7 -18.53 2.16 -3.43
C ASP A 7 -19.36 3.10 -4.32
N ALA A 8 -18.99 3.15 -5.60
CA ALA A 8 -19.78 3.87 -6.59
C ALA A 8 -21.19 3.28 -6.75
N LYS A 9 -21.45 2.04 -6.31
CA LYS A 9 -22.80 1.45 -6.24
C LYS A 9 -23.76 2.31 -5.41
N ASP A 10 -23.28 2.96 -4.35
CA ASP A 10 -24.09 3.79 -3.46
C ASP A 10 -24.62 5.06 -4.14
N ILE A 11 -24.05 5.43 -5.30
CA ILE A 11 -24.52 6.55 -6.12
C ILE A 11 -25.65 6.07 -7.02
N THR A 12 -26.89 6.15 -6.55
CA THR A 12 -28.06 5.61 -7.27
C THR A 12 -28.71 6.58 -8.25
N ASP A 13 -28.51 7.89 -8.06
CA ASP A 13 -29.21 8.91 -8.85
C ASP A 13 -28.26 9.91 -9.54
N LEU A 14 -28.77 10.59 -10.57
CA LEU A 14 -28.03 11.55 -11.39
C LEU A 14 -27.68 12.85 -10.67
N SER A 15 -28.48 13.26 -9.68
CA SER A 15 -28.23 14.48 -8.92
C SER A 15 -26.97 14.35 -8.05
N THR A 16 -26.79 13.17 -7.45
CA THR A 16 -25.61 12.80 -6.66
C THR A 16 -24.37 12.73 -7.54
N ILE A 17 -24.45 12.17 -8.77
CA ILE A 17 -23.31 12.16 -9.72
C ILE A 17 -22.92 13.59 -10.12
N THR A 18 -23.90 14.47 -10.37
CA THR A 18 -23.64 15.86 -10.77
C THR A 18 -22.87 16.62 -9.71
N GLN A 19 -23.19 16.38 -8.44
CA GLN A 19 -22.45 16.93 -7.31
C GLN A 19 -21.03 16.35 -7.26
N PHE A 20 -20.89 15.04 -7.45
CA PHE A 20 -19.59 14.34 -7.44
C PHE A 20 -18.64 14.86 -8.53
N ASP A 21 -19.12 15.06 -9.76
CA ASP A 21 -18.33 15.56 -10.89
C ASP A 21 -17.67 16.91 -10.58
N LYS A 22 -18.44 17.82 -9.97
CA LYS A 22 -17.99 19.18 -9.66
C LYS A 22 -17.06 19.23 -8.44
N GLY A 23 -17.24 18.35 -7.46
CA GLY A 23 -16.57 18.44 -6.15
C GLY A 23 -15.43 17.46 -5.93
N LEU A 24 -15.54 16.21 -6.40
CA LEU A 24 -14.70 15.09 -5.93
C LEU A 24 -13.86 14.42 -7.03
N LEU A 25 -14.22 14.58 -8.31
CA LEU A 25 -13.48 13.95 -9.41
C LEU A 25 -12.08 14.56 -9.60
N ILE A 26 -11.05 13.72 -9.69
CA ILE A 26 -9.74 14.14 -10.20
C ILE A 26 -9.68 13.92 -11.70
N SER A 27 -9.63 15.03 -12.42
CA SER A 27 -9.71 15.05 -13.87
C SER A 27 -8.31 15.06 -14.48
N SER A 28 -7.75 13.87 -14.74
CA SER A 28 -6.58 13.76 -15.62
C SER A 28 -6.98 14.12 -17.07
N PRO A 29 -6.04 14.50 -17.95
CA PRO A 29 -6.34 14.79 -19.35
C PRO A 29 -7.07 13.63 -20.05
N ALA A 30 -6.74 12.39 -19.70
CA ALA A 30 -7.39 11.20 -20.22
C ALA A 30 -8.85 11.07 -19.74
N ILE A 31 -9.11 11.33 -18.45
CA ILE A 31 -10.47 11.35 -17.88
C ILE A 31 -11.29 12.49 -18.49
N GLN A 32 -10.71 13.68 -18.63
CA GLN A 32 -11.38 14.82 -19.27
C GLN A 32 -11.73 14.52 -20.72
N SER A 33 -10.80 13.95 -21.48
CA SER A 33 -11.05 13.54 -22.87
C SER A 33 -12.18 12.51 -22.96
N PHE A 34 -12.18 11.51 -22.07
CA PHE A 34 -13.23 10.49 -22.02
C PHE A 34 -14.60 11.07 -21.68
N LEU A 35 -14.68 11.95 -20.69
CA LEU A 35 -15.94 12.62 -20.32
C LEU A 35 -16.33 13.70 -21.33
N SER A 36 -15.40 14.14 -22.17
CA SER A 36 -15.68 15.18 -23.14
C SER A 36 -16.79 14.75 -24.11
N PRO A 37 -17.64 15.70 -24.52
CA PRO A 37 -18.65 15.44 -25.53
C PRO A 37 -18.03 15.03 -26.89
N ALA A 38 -16.77 15.38 -27.18
CA ALA A 38 -16.06 14.95 -28.40
C ALA A 38 -15.46 13.53 -28.29
N GLY A 39 -15.23 13.03 -27.07
CA GLY A 39 -14.66 11.72 -26.79
C GLY A 39 -15.66 10.58 -26.97
N MET A 40 -16.15 10.35 -28.19
CA MET A 40 -17.03 9.22 -28.52
C MET A 40 -16.27 7.96 -28.97
N GLN A 41 -14.98 8.09 -29.31
CA GLN A 41 -14.16 6.97 -29.78
C GLN A 41 -13.59 6.12 -28.64
N THR A 42 -13.50 6.68 -27.44
CA THR A 42 -13.06 5.98 -26.23
C THR A 42 -14.30 5.46 -25.50
N ASN A 43 -14.46 4.14 -25.50
CA ASN A 43 -15.62 3.48 -24.91
C ASN A 43 -15.25 2.34 -23.95
N ILE A 44 -13.96 2.13 -23.68
CA ILE A 44 -13.48 1.12 -22.75
C ILE A 44 -12.82 1.80 -21.57
N VAL A 45 -13.20 1.41 -20.36
CA VAL A 45 -12.57 1.87 -19.11
C VAL A 45 -11.82 0.70 -18.48
N SER A 46 -10.49 0.79 -18.45
CA SER A 46 -9.61 -0.22 -17.86
C SER A 46 -9.04 0.26 -16.52
N GLY A 47 -8.97 -0.65 -15.54
CA GLY A 47 -8.28 -0.40 -14.28
C GLY A 47 -8.47 -1.50 -13.24
N PRO A 48 -7.63 -1.56 -12.20
CA PRO A 48 -7.81 -2.52 -11.12
C PRO A 48 -9.09 -2.27 -10.30
N LYS A 49 -9.47 -3.21 -9.43
CA LYS A 49 -10.61 -3.02 -8.51
C LYS A 49 -10.28 -1.90 -7.50
N GLY A 50 -11.25 -1.01 -7.27
CA GLY A 50 -11.09 0.16 -6.39
C GLY A 50 -10.56 1.44 -7.05
N PHE A 51 -10.34 1.46 -8.37
CA PHE A 51 -9.85 2.64 -9.10
C PHE A 51 -10.94 3.56 -9.66
N GLY A 52 -12.23 3.25 -9.47
CA GLY A 52 -13.33 4.14 -9.90
C GLY A 52 -13.86 3.90 -11.32
N LYS A 53 -13.74 2.69 -11.87
CA LYS A 53 -14.29 2.33 -13.20
C LYS A 53 -15.80 2.62 -13.30
N THR A 54 -16.58 2.09 -12.37
CA THR A 54 -18.04 2.31 -12.27
C THR A 54 -18.39 3.78 -12.21
N LEU A 55 -17.67 4.55 -11.40
CA LEU A 55 -17.87 5.99 -11.26
C LEU A 55 -17.66 6.70 -12.60
N LEU A 56 -16.60 6.36 -13.33
CA LEU A 56 -16.32 6.98 -14.62
C LEU A 56 -17.38 6.64 -15.67
N LEU A 57 -17.90 5.42 -15.69
CA LEU A 57 -19.03 5.04 -16.56
C LEU A 57 -20.30 5.83 -16.22
N LYS A 58 -20.62 5.98 -14.93
CA LYS A 58 -21.75 6.80 -14.45
C LYS A 58 -21.63 8.27 -14.87
N LEU A 59 -20.44 8.85 -14.73
CA LEU A 59 -20.14 10.22 -15.20
C LEU A 59 -20.26 10.34 -16.72
N LYS A 60 -19.80 9.33 -17.48
CA LYS A 60 -19.97 9.33 -18.93
C LYS A 60 -21.44 9.30 -19.33
N ARG A 61 -22.27 8.48 -18.69
CA ARG A 61 -23.73 8.49 -18.90
C ARG A 61 -24.30 9.88 -18.65
N GLN A 62 -23.94 10.50 -17.53
CA GLN A 62 -24.40 11.84 -17.22
C GLN A 62 -24.01 12.86 -18.30
N SER A 63 -22.78 12.80 -18.82
CA SER A 63 -22.30 13.71 -19.87
C SER A 63 -23.08 13.59 -21.20
N LEU A 64 -23.85 12.51 -21.39
CA LEU A 64 -24.65 12.28 -22.60
C LEU A 64 -26.12 12.68 -22.46
N ILE A 65 -26.61 12.98 -21.25
CA ILE A 65 -28.04 13.24 -20.99
C ILE A 65 -28.63 14.29 -21.93
N GLU A 66 -27.92 15.40 -22.13
CA GLU A 66 -28.37 16.53 -22.95
C GLU A 66 -28.31 16.26 -24.46
N ARG A 67 -27.90 15.05 -24.88
CA ARG A 67 -27.65 14.71 -26.30
C ARG A 67 -28.71 13.80 -26.92
N GLY A 68 -29.78 13.48 -26.20
CA GLY A 68 -30.92 12.75 -26.74
C GLY A 68 -30.67 11.26 -27.04
N TYR A 69 -29.66 10.64 -26.39
CA TYR A 69 -29.47 9.20 -26.45
C TYR A 69 -30.58 8.47 -25.69
N SER A 70 -31.01 7.33 -26.21
CA SER A 70 -31.76 6.32 -25.45
C SER A 70 -30.79 5.45 -24.65
N TYR A 71 -31.05 5.29 -23.36
CA TYR A 71 -30.15 4.59 -22.44
C TYR A 71 -30.59 3.15 -22.19
N ILE A 72 -29.61 2.26 -22.10
CA ILE A 72 -29.82 0.89 -21.64
C ILE A 72 -28.78 0.59 -20.56
N PRO A 73 -29.19 0.21 -19.34
CA PRO A 73 -30.57 0.09 -18.83
C PRO A 73 -31.19 1.45 -18.45
N GLU A 74 -32.52 1.50 -18.34
CA GLU A 74 -33.25 2.74 -18.02
C GLU A 74 -33.36 3.04 -16.53
N ASP A 75 -33.58 1.98 -15.75
CA ASP A 75 -33.89 2.00 -14.32
C ASP A 75 -32.65 2.13 -13.42
N GLN A 76 -31.49 1.74 -13.95
CA GLN A 76 -30.20 1.86 -13.27
C GLN A 76 -29.18 2.59 -14.14
N LEU A 77 -28.15 3.16 -13.52
CA LEU A 77 -27.13 3.97 -14.21
C LEU A 77 -26.14 3.15 -15.04
N VAL A 78 -25.90 1.90 -14.64
CA VAL A 78 -25.00 0.95 -15.31
C VAL A 78 -25.61 -0.44 -15.23
N ASP A 79 -25.47 -1.21 -16.30
CA ASP A 79 -25.88 -2.61 -16.37
C ASP A 79 -24.90 -3.50 -15.63
N LYS A 80 -25.42 -4.46 -14.85
CA LYS A 80 -24.60 -5.41 -14.10
C LYS A 80 -25.27 -6.78 -14.11
N PRO A 81 -24.51 -7.85 -14.38
CA PRO A 81 -25.03 -9.20 -14.22
C PRO A 81 -25.26 -9.54 -12.74
N VAL A 82 -26.41 -10.15 -12.44
CA VAL A 82 -26.83 -10.52 -11.08
C VAL A 82 -27.07 -12.03 -10.98
N GLY A 83 -26.87 -12.58 -9.79
CA GLY A 83 -27.12 -14.00 -9.51
C GLY A 83 -25.88 -14.89 -9.60
N VAL A 84 -26.11 -16.19 -9.76
CA VAL A 84 -25.07 -17.22 -9.89
C VAL A 84 -25.01 -17.67 -11.34
N PRO A 85 -23.83 -17.69 -12.00
CA PRO A 85 -23.67 -18.14 -13.36
C PRO A 85 -24.35 -19.48 -13.65
N THR A 86 -25.36 -19.48 -14.54
CA THR A 86 -26.09 -20.70 -14.94
C THR A 86 -25.19 -21.77 -15.59
N ILE A 87 -24.01 -21.36 -16.05
CA ILE A 87 -23.01 -22.19 -16.74
C ILE A 87 -22.32 -23.23 -15.83
N VAL A 88 -22.40 -23.06 -14.51
CA VAL A 88 -21.76 -23.93 -13.50
C VAL A 88 -22.26 -25.39 -13.57
N SER A 89 -23.39 -25.63 -14.21
CA SER A 89 -24.00 -26.96 -14.34
C SER A 89 -23.61 -27.77 -15.60
N ARG A 90 -22.79 -27.24 -16.54
CA ARG A 90 -22.66 -27.84 -17.90
C ARG A 90 -21.26 -28.27 -18.32
N LYS A 91 -20.91 -29.52 -18.01
CA LYS A 91 -19.68 -30.20 -18.50
C LYS A 91 -19.57 -30.28 -20.03
N SER A 92 -20.68 -30.17 -20.78
CA SER A 92 -20.76 -30.36 -22.23
C SER A 92 -20.27 -29.19 -23.10
N LEU A 93 -20.02 -28.01 -22.52
CA LEU A 93 -19.53 -26.82 -23.25
C LEU A 93 -18.01 -26.63 -23.16
N GLY A 94 -17.30 -27.51 -22.43
CA GLY A 94 -15.90 -27.35 -22.01
C GLY A 94 -14.99 -26.50 -22.91
N PRO A 95 -14.57 -26.96 -24.11
CA PRO A 95 -13.63 -26.22 -24.95
C PRO A 95 -14.15 -24.87 -25.47
N LEU A 96 -15.47 -24.70 -25.62
CA LEU A 96 -16.05 -23.46 -26.12
C LEU A 96 -15.94 -22.33 -25.09
N LEU A 97 -15.97 -22.66 -23.80
CA LEU A 97 -15.89 -21.69 -22.71
C LEU A 97 -14.50 -21.03 -22.61
N ASN A 98 -13.49 -21.65 -23.23
CA ASN A 98 -12.11 -21.18 -23.26
C ASN A 98 -11.81 -20.36 -24.53
N SER A 99 -12.85 -19.82 -25.17
CA SER A 99 -12.74 -19.10 -26.44
C SER A 99 -13.29 -17.69 -26.31
N THR A 100 -12.45 -16.67 -26.46
CA THR A 100 -12.89 -15.26 -26.55
C THR A 100 -13.97 -15.06 -27.62
N GLN A 101 -13.92 -15.82 -28.72
CA GLN A 101 -14.90 -15.75 -29.79
C GLN A 101 -16.30 -16.22 -29.37
N TYR A 102 -16.39 -17.25 -28.53
CA TYR A 102 -17.67 -17.70 -27.97
C TYR A 102 -18.29 -16.60 -27.11
N TRP A 103 -17.51 -16.02 -26.19
CA TRP A 103 -17.98 -14.95 -25.31
C TRP A 103 -18.34 -13.67 -26.07
N LYS A 104 -17.58 -13.31 -27.11
CA LYS A 104 -17.94 -12.23 -28.04
C LYS A 104 -19.35 -12.47 -28.61
N GLN A 105 -19.62 -13.66 -29.12
CA GLN A 105 -20.91 -13.98 -29.74
C GLN A 105 -22.07 -13.98 -28.74
N VAL A 106 -21.85 -14.47 -27.52
CA VAL A 106 -22.84 -14.38 -26.44
C VAL A 106 -23.24 -12.93 -26.20
N TRP A 107 -22.25 -12.03 -26.06
CA TRP A 107 -22.49 -10.61 -25.87
C TRP A 107 -23.13 -9.93 -27.08
N GLU A 108 -22.75 -10.29 -28.31
CA GLU A 108 -23.38 -9.77 -29.52
C GLU A 108 -24.88 -10.08 -29.58
N VAL A 109 -25.27 -11.31 -29.23
CA VAL A 109 -26.69 -11.69 -29.14
C VAL A 109 -27.39 -10.85 -28.07
N ALA A 110 -26.82 -10.79 -26.87
CA ALA A 110 -27.42 -10.07 -25.74
C ALA A 110 -27.60 -8.57 -26.02
N ILE A 111 -26.55 -7.90 -26.49
CA ILE A 111 -26.59 -6.47 -26.85
C ILE A 111 -27.59 -6.23 -27.99
N SER A 112 -27.57 -7.07 -29.03
CA SER A 112 -28.47 -6.89 -30.18
C SER A 112 -29.94 -7.01 -29.78
N ILE A 113 -30.28 -8.01 -28.95
CA ILE A 113 -31.66 -8.19 -28.48
C ILE A 113 -32.07 -6.99 -27.60
N ALA A 114 -31.23 -6.57 -26.65
CA ALA A 114 -31.55 -5.44 -25.78
C ALA A 114 -31.86 -4.16 -26.57
N VAL A 115 -31.01 -3.83 -27.55
CA VAL A 115 -31.18 -2.64 -28.40
C VAL A 115 -32.45 -2.74 -29.25
N LEU A 116 -32.68 -3.89 -29.90
CA LEU A 116 -33.86 -4.06 -30.77
C LEU A 116 -35.17 -4.03 -29.99
N LYS A 117 -35.19 -4.60 -28.78
CA LYS A 117 -36.33 -4.48 -27.86
C LYS A 117 -36.58 -3.03 -27.47
N LYS A 118 -35.51 -2.29 -27.14
CA LYS A 118 -35.63 -0.88 -26.75
C LYS A 118 -36.11 0.02 -27.88
N GLU A 119 -35.67 -0.23 -29.11
CA GLU A 119 -36.17 0.46 -30.32
C GLU A 119 -37.64 0.12 -30.64
N GLY A 120 -38.19 -0.94 -30.04
CA GLY A 120 -39.52 -1.44 -30.37
C GLY A 120 -39.58 -2.16 -31.72
N THR A 121 -38.43 -2.68 -32.20
CA THR A 121 -38.38 -3.41 -33.47
C THR A 121 -39.04 -4.77 -33.32
N SER A 122 -40.09 -5.03 -34.10
CA SER A 122 -40.71 -6.35 -34.16
C SER A 122 -39.81 -7.33 -34.93
N VAL A 123 -39.14 -8.22 -34.19
CA VAL A 123 -38.28 -9.25 -34.79
C VAL A 123 -39.10 -10.53 -35.01
N SER A 124 -39.17 -10.99 -36.25
CA SER A 124 -39.87 -12.22 -36.63
C SER A 124 -38.93 -13.23 -37.30
N GLY A 125 -39.33 -14.50 -37.30
CA GLY A 125 -38.61 -15.55 -38.02
C GLY A 125 -37.32 -16.04 -37.37
N LEU A 126 -37.12 -15.83 -36.06
CA LEU A 126 -36.03 -16.44 -35.29
C LEU A 126 -36.19 -17.97 -35.28
N LYS A 127 -35.12 -18.69 -35.58
CA LYS A 127 -35.06 -20.16 -35.56
C LYS A 127 -34.85 -20.71 -34.15
N CYS A 128 -34.12 -19.99 -33.30
CA CYS A 128 -33.93 -20.36 -31.91
C CYS A 128 -35.15 -19.93 -31.08
N SER A 129 -35.99 -20.90 -30.67
CA SER A 129 -37.21 -20.63 -29.90
C SER A 129 -36.93 -19.87 -28.60
N VAL A 130 -35.81 -20.17 -27.93
CA VAL A 130 -35.41 -19.49 -26.69
C VAL A 130 -35.12 -18.01 -26.94
N LEU A 131 -34.52 -17.65 -28.09
CA LEU A 131 -34.35 -16.23 -28.42
C LEU A 131 -35.68 -15.54 -28.67
N SER A 132 -36.66 -16.22 -29.26
CA SER A 132 -38.02 -15.69 -29.41
C SER A 132 -38.67 -15.44 -28.05
N GLU A 133 -38.52 -16.36 -27.10
CA GLU A 133 -39.01 -16.21 -25.72
C GLU A 133 -38.35 -15.02 -25.03
N ILE A 134 -37.02 -14.92 -25.09
CA ILE A 134 -36.25 -13.79 -24.55
C ILE A 134 -36.71 -12.46 -25.16
N PHE A 135 -37.01 -12.43 -26.47
CA PHE A 135 -37.40 -11.21 -27.16
C PHE A 135 -38.78 -10.70 -26.69
N ILE A 136 -39.69 -11.61 -26.34
CA ILE A 136 -41.06 -11.28 -25.90
C ILE A 136 -41.13 -10.98 -24.40
N ASP A 137 -40.20 -11.51 -23.60
CA ASP A 137 -40.20 -11.32 -22.15
C ASP A 137 -39.90 -9.87 -21.75
N ASN A 138 -40.90 -9.14 -21.26
CA ASN A 138 -40.75 -7.73 -20.88
C ASN A 138 -39.84 -7.49 -19.67
N LEU A 139 -39.44 -8.53 -18.93
CA LEU A 139 -38.53 -8.42 -17.79
C LEU A 139 -37.06 -8.37 -18.24
N LEU A 140 -36.73 -8.95 -19.39
CA LEU A 140 -35.36 -9.00 -19.91
C LEU A 140 -35.07 -7.76 -20.76
N THR A 141 -34.66 -6.67 -20.11
CA THR A 141 -34.56 -5.35 -20.77
C THR A 141 -33.11 -4.92 -21.03
N SER A 142 -32.15 -5.46 -20.28
CA SER A 142 -30.74 -5.10 -20.40
C SER A 142 -29.88 -6.22 -21.04
N PRO A 143 -28.72 -5.86 -21.62
CA PRO A 143 -27.74 -6.85 -22.05
C PRO A 143 -27.39 -7.88 -20.98
N CYS A 144 -27.24 -7.50 -19.71
CA CYS A 144 -26.89 -8.43 -18.64
C CYS A 144 -28.03 -9.39 -18.26
N ASP A 145 -29.29 -8.96 -18.33
CA ASP A 145 -30.45 -9.85 -18.13
C ASP A 145 -30.46 -10.96 -19.20
N ILE A 146 -30.23 -10.55 -20.44
CA ILE A 146 -30.27 -11.45 -21.60
C ILE A 146 -29.01 -12.33 -21.64
N PHE A 147 -27.87 -11.81 -21.20
CA PHE A 147 -26.59 -12.50 -21.20
C PHE A 147 -26.68 -13.85 -20.49
N ASP A 148 -27.25 -13.91 -19.28
CA ASP A 148 -27.37 -15.18 -18.55
C ASP A 148 -28.29 -16.17 -19.26
N CYS A 149 -29.39 -15.67 -19.85
CA CYS A 149 -30.28 -16.50 -20.67
C CYS A 149 -29.54 -17.10 -21.88
N VAL A 150 -28.69 -16.33 -22.55
CA VAL A 150 -27.88 -16.79 -23.69
C VAL A 150 -26.80 -17.79 -23.24
N LEU A 151 -26.18 -17.57 -22.08
CA LEU A 151 -25.24 -18.54 -21.47
C LEU A 151 -25.92 -19.88 -21.16
N SER A 152 -27.21 -19.85 -20.83
CA SER A 152 -28.00 -21.05 -20.56
C SER A 152 -28.40 -21.85 -21.82
N LEU A 153 -28.01 -21.43 -23.03
CA LEU A 153 -28.35 -22.17 -24.26
C LEU A 153 -27.56 -23.47 -24.40
N THR A 154 -28.22 -24.51 -24.89
CA THR A 154 -27.54 -25.75 -25.31
C THR A 154 -26.70 -25.50 -26.57
N ARG A 155 -25.75 -26.38 -26.89
CA ARG A 155 -24.91 -26.24 -28.10
C ARG A 155 -25.74 -26.11 -29.40
N LYS A 156 -26.84 -26.86 -29.51
CA LYS A 156 -27.76 -26.78 -30.66
C LYS A 156 -28.48 -25.44 -30.70
N GLN A 157 -29.05 -25.00 -29.58
CA GLN A 157 -29.73 -23.70 -29.48
C GLN A 157 -28.77 -22.53 -29.75
N PHE A 158 -27.54 -22.60 -29.22
CA PHE A 158 -26.52 -21.60 -29.47
C PHE A 158 -26.14 -21.52 -30.96
N SER A 159 -25.98 -22.67 -31.64
CA SER A 159 -25.74 -22.66 -33.09
C SER A 159 -26.88 -22.00 -33.87
N LEU A 160 -28.14 -22.21 -33.47
CA LEU A 160 -29.29 -21.54 -34.07
C LEU A 160 -29.31 -20.04 -33.74
N ALA A 161 -28.97 -19.66 -32.50
CA ALA A 161 -28.84 -18.28 -32.08
C ALA A 161 -27.78 -17.51 -32.90
N LEU A 162 -26.67 -18.15 -33.26
CA LEU A 162 -25.66 -17.54 -34.15
C LEU A 162 -26.17 -17.36 -35.58
N GLU A 163 -26.98 -18.28 -36.07
CA GLU A 163 -27.63 -18.12 -37.38
C GLU A 163 -28.59 -16.94 -37.36
N ASP A 164 -29.41 -16.84 -36.31
CA ASP A 164 -30.33 -15.73 -36.11
C ASP A 164 -29.62 -14.39 -35.88
N LEU A 165 -28.49 -14.38 -35.17
CA LEU A 165 -27.64 -13.19 -35.02
C LEU A 165 -27.27 -12.61 -36.40
N ARG A 166 -26.79 -13.47 -37.32
CA ARG A 166 -26.31 -13.04 -38.64
C ARG A 166 -27.44 -12.70 -39.60
N ARG A 167 -28.51 -13.50 -39.59
CA ARG A 167 -29.61 -13.39 -40.57
C ARG A 167 -30.68 -12.39 -40.17
N VAL A 168 -30.89 -12.20 -38.87
CA VAL A 168 -32.03 -11.42 -38.34
C VAL A 168 -31.54 -10.26 -37.49
N LEU A 169 -30.76 -10.50 -36.43
CA LEU A 169 -30.44 -9.44 -35.46
C LEU A 169 -29.52 -8.36 -36.07
N VAL A 170 -28.38 -8.74 -36.64
CA VAL A 170 -27.42 -7.79 -37.25
C VAL A 170 -28.03 -6.94 -38.36
N PRO A 171 -28.81 -7.51 -39.32
CA PRO A 171 -29.51 -6.70 -40.32
C PRO A 171 -30.48 -5.67 -39.72
N ASN A 172 -31.22 -6.02 -38.67
CA ASN A 172 -32.09 -5.05 -38.00
C ASN A 172 -31.28 -3.99 -37.24
N ILE A 173 -30.19 -4.37 -36.57
CA ILE A 173 -29.26 -3.43 -35.91
C ILE A 173 -28.70 -2.40 -36.89
N ARG A 174 -28.37 -2.80 -38.13
CA ARG A 174 -27.90 -1.86 -39.17
C ARG A 174 -28.92 -0.82 -39.58
N ASN A 175 -30.21 -1.13 -39.45
CA ASN A 175 -31.31 -0.25 -39.88
C ASN A 175 -31.75 0.74 -38.80
N ILE A 176 -31.19 0.66 -37.59
CA ILE A 176 -31.50 1.58 -36.49
C ILE A 176 -30.94 2.98 -36.80
N SER A 177 -31.81 3.98 -36.74
CA SER A 177 -31.46 5.40 -36.87
C SER A 177 -31.42 6.14 -35.53
N SER A 178 -32.08 5.59 -34.51
CA SER A 178 -32.08 6.12 -33.14
C SER A 178 -30.73 5.94 -32.45
N GLN A 179 -30.35 6.89 -31.59
CA GLN A 179 -29.08 6.85 -30.86
C GLN A 179 -29.24 6.07 -29.54
N PHE A 180 -28.39 5.06 -29.35
CA PHE A 180 -28.39 4.19 -28.17
C PHE A 180 -27.07 4.25 -27.42
N ALA A 181 -27.15 4.38 -26.09
CA ALA A 181 -26.01 4.37 -25.18
C ALA A 181 -26.18 3.25 -24.16
N LEU A 182 -25.26 2.28 -24.18
CA LEU A 182 -25.21 1.16 -23.25
C LEU A 182 -24.02 1.34 -22.30
N PHE A 183 -24.22 1.00 -21.03
CA PHE A 183 -23.18 1.07 -20.00
C PHE A 183 -23.11 -0.26 -19.27
N ILE A 184 -22.07 -1.07 -19.47
CA ILE A 184 -21.96 -2.42 -18.88
C ILE A 184 -20.74 -2.47 -17.96
N ASP A 185 -20.94 -2.97 -16.74
CA ASP A 185 -19.93 -2.98 -15.68
C ASP A 185 -19.98 -4.27 -14.84
N ASN A 186 -18.96 -4.48 -14.00
CA ASN A 186 -18.90 -5.55 -12.99
C ASN A 186 -19.10 -6.99 -13.51
N VAL A 187 -18.73 -7.28 -14.75
CA VAL A 187 -18.81 -8.64 -15.31
C VAL A 187 -17.94 -9.63 -14.54
N ASP A 188 -16.82 -9.19 -13.95
CA ASP A 188 -15.97 -10.02 -13.10
C ASP A 188 -16.69 -10.49 -11.82
N GLU A 189 -17.44 -9.59 -11.15
CA GLU A 189 -18.13 -9.90 -9.90
C GLU A 189 -19.19 -11.01 -10.07
N TYR A 190 -19.74 -11.17 -11.29
CA TYR A 190 -20.66 -12.27 -11.61
C TYR A 190 -20.05 -13.64 -11.37
N PHE A 191 -18.77 -13.80 -11.69
CA PHE A 191 -18.07 -15.07 -11.57
C PHE A 191 -17.39 -15.24 -10.20
N GLU A 192 -17.22 -14.15 -9.42
CA GLU A 192 -16.74 -14.20 -8.04
C GLU A 192 -17.72 -14.96 -7.12
N SER A 193 -19.04 -14.75 -7.30
CA SER A 193 -20.07 -15.45 -6.52
C SER A 193 -20.00 -16.96 -6.73
N ALA A 194 -19.89 -17.40 -7.99
CA ALA A 194 -19.75 -18.80 -8.38
C ALA A 194 -18.51 -19.49 -7.79
N ALA A 195 -17.38 -18.78 -7.68
CA ALA A 195 -16.16 -19.31 -7.06
C ALA A 195 -16.32 -19.57 -5.54
N SER A 196 -17.22 -18.83 -4.89
CA SER A 196 -17.51 -18.99 -3.45
C SER A 196 -18.42 -20.19 -3.15
N TYR A 197 -19.26 -20.59 -4.12
CA TYR A 197 -20.15 -21.75 -4.00
C TYR A 197 -19.54 -23.07 -4.49
N ALA A 198 -18.39 -23.03 -5.17
CA ALA A 198 -17.71 -24.21 -5.69
C ALA A 198 -16.93 -24.96 -4.59
N GLU A 199 -17.60 -25.34 -3.50
CA GLU A 199 -17.19 -26.49 -2.70
C GLU A 199 -17.62 -27.73 -3.50
N THR A 200 -16.72 -28.70 -3.70
CA THR A 200 -16.92 -29.95 -4.47
C THR A 200 -17.06 -29.86 -6.01
N GLU A 201 -16.01 -30.32 -6.71
CA GLU A 201 -16.02 -30.89 -8.08
C GLU A 201 -16.64 -30.08 -9.26
N SER A 202 -16.71 -28.75 -9.15
CA SER A 202 -17.10 -27.89 -10.29
C SER A 202 -15.90 -27.58 -11.20
N LEU A 203 -16.15 -27.35 -12.51
CA LEU A 203 -15.18 -26.80 -13.48
C LEU A 203 -14.50 -25.50 -13.01
N LEU A 204 -15.07 -24.83 -12.00
CA LEU A 204 -14.50 -23.65 -11.33
C LEU A 204 -13.44 -23.99 -10.27
N ALA A 205 -13.46 -25.20 -9.72
CA ALA A 205 -12.55 -25.64 -8.66
C ALA A 205 -11.17 -26.05 -9.19
N THR A 206 -11.06 -26.40 -10.48
CA THR A 206 -9.81 -26.88 -11.10
C THR A 206 -8.85 -25.76 -11.50
N GLY A 207 -9.20 -24.48 -11.31
CA GLY A 207 -8.26 -23.35 -11.48
C GLY A 207 -7.73 -23.10 -12.89
N ASP A 208 -8.10 -23.92 -13.87
CA ASP A 208 -7.42 -23.96 -15.17
C ASP A 208 -7.97 -22.98 -16.21
N ILE A 209 -9.15 -22.35 -15.98
CA ILE A 209 -9.69 -21.29 -16.85
C ILE A 209 -10.42 -20.20 -16.06
N GLN A 210 -9.94 -18.98 -16.18
CA GLN A 210 -10.60 -17.77 -15.68
C GLN A 210 -11.73 -17.33 -16.64
N LEU A 211 -12.89 -17.99 -16.58
CA LEU A 211 -14.08 -17.66 -17.42
C LEU A 211 -14.41 -16.17 -17.43
N TRP A 212 -14.18 -15.48 -16.31
CA TRP A 212 -14.38 -14.04 -16.16
C TRP A 212 -13.48 -13.21 -17.11
N VAL A 213 -12.24 -13.64 -17.38
CA VAL A 213 -11.34 -13.00 -18.35
C VAL A 213 -11.96 -13.09 -19.73
N PHE A 214 -12.34 -14.28 -20.15
CA PHE A 214 -12.92 -14.48 -21.48
C PHE A 214 -14.24 -13.75 -21.65
N ALA A 215 -15.08 -13.69 -20.62
CA ALA A 215 -16.32 -12.93 -20.61
C ALA A 215 -16.08 -11.42 -20.79
N GLN A 216 -15.09 -10.85 -20.09
CA GLN A 216 -14.72 -9.44 -20.23
C GLN A 216 -14.07 -9.12 -21.59
N CYS A 217 -13.15 -9.97 -22.05
CA CYS A 217 -12.53 -9.84 -23.37
C CYS A 217 -13.61 -9.91 -24.48
N GLY A 218 -14.51 -10.89 -24.39
CA GLY A 218 -15.65 -11.04 -25.31
C GLY A 218 -16.57 -9.83 -25.32
N LEU A 219 -16.86 -9.24 -24.15
CA LEU A 219 -17.67 -8.02 -24.06
C LEU A 219 -17.01 -6.85 -24.80
N VAL A 220 -15.71 -6.64 -24.60
CA VAL A 220 -14.95 -5.58 -25.29
C VAL A 220 -14.98 -5.79 -26.80
N SER A 221 -14.74 -7.02 -27.27
CA SER A 221 -14.77 -7.33 -28.70
C SER A 221 -16.17 -7.17 -29.30
N ALA A 222 -17.23 -7.55 -28.56
CA ALA A 222 -18.62 -7.41 -29.01
C ALA A 222 -19.07 -5.94 -29.07
N ALA A 223 -18.74 -5.15 -28.04
CA ALA A 223 -19.02 -3.71 -28.01
C ALA A 223 -18.41 -2.99 -29.21
N ARG A 224 -17.19 -3.41 -29.60
CA ARG A 224 -16.50 -2.89 -30.78
C ARG A 224 -17.18 -3.30 -32.09
N GLU A 225 -17.53 -4.58 -32.22
CA GLU A 225 -18.21 -5.09 -33.43
C GLU A 225 -19.53 -4.36 -33.66
N ILE A 226 -20.39 -4.27 -32.64
CA ILE A 226 -21.69 -3.61 -32.74
C ILE A 226 -21.56 -2.13 -33.11
N ASN A 227 -20.61 -1.42 -32.51
CA ASN A 227 -20.32 -0.02 -32.86
C ASN A 227 -19.82 0.11 -34.32
N GLY A 228 -19.03 -0.85 -34.80
CA GLY A 228 -18.61 -0.92 -36.21
C GLY A 228 -19.76 -1.24 -37.18
N VAL A 229 -20.76 -2.01 -36.73
CA VAL A 229 -21.97 -2.31 -37.50
C VAL A 229 -22.89 -1.10 -37.59
N ASN A 230 -23.08 -0.36 -36.48
CA ASN A 230 -23.89 0.85 -36.45
C ASN A 230 -23.32 1.89 -35.46
N ASN A 231 -22.90 3.03 -36.00
CA ASN A 231 -22.32 4.13 -35.21
C ASN A 231 -23.30 4.84 -34.28
N HIS A 232 -24.62 4.65 -34.45
CA HIS A 232 -25.64 5.17 -33.54
C HIS A 232 -25.72 4.39 -32.23
N ILE A 233 -25.12 3.19 -32.16
CA ILE A 233 -25.11 2.35 -30.97
C ILE A 233 -23.72 2.42 -30.35
N LYS A 234 -23.64 2.98 -29.14
CA LYS A 234 -22.40 3.10 -28.39
C LYS A 234 -22.48 2.27 -27.11
N CYS A 235 -21.54 1.36 -26.95
CA CYS A 235 -21.43 0.52 -25.76
C CYS A 235 -20.17 0.93 -24.99
N TRP A 236 -20.37 1.50 -23.80
CA TRP A 236 -19.31 1.80 -22.83
C TRP A 236 -19.19 0.66 -21.83
N VAL A 237 -17.98 0.11 -21.73
CA VAL A 237 -17.72 -1.09 -20.95
C VAL A 237 -16.55 -0.89 -19.99
N SER A 238 -16.60 -1.57 -18.84
CA SER A 238 -15.44 -1.67 -17.96
C SER A 238 -14.75 -3.01 -18.09
N ILE A 239 -13.44 -3.01 -17.91
CA ILE A 239 -12.60 -4.21 -17.91
C ILE A 239 -11.52 -4.08 -16.83
N ARG A 240 -11.18 -5.20 -16.20
CA ARG A 240 -10.06 -5.26 -15.25
C ARG A 240 -8.72 -5.15 -15.96
N SER A 241 -7.71 -4.57 -15.30
CA SER A 241 -6.35 -4.49 -15.86
C SER A 241 -5.80 -5.87 -16.21
N GLU A 242 -6.10 -6.88 -15.39
CA GLU A 242 -5.66 -8.26 -15.57
C GLU A 242 -6.26 -8.91 -16.83
N ALA A 243 -7.56 -8.68 -17.09
CA ALA A 243 -8.19 -9.16 -18.34
C ALA A 243 -7.75 -8.34 -19.55
N MET A 244 -7.51 -7.04 -19.39
CA MET A 244 -6.97 -6.19 -20.45
C MET A 244 -5.58 -6.65 -20.89
N GLU A 245 -4.72 -7.05 -19.95
CA GLU A 245 -3.41 -7.63 -20.26
C GLU A 245 -3.56 -8.87 -21.15
N TYR A 246 -4.46 -9.79 -20.79
CA TYR A 246 -4.77 -10.96 -21.59
C TYR A 246 -5.28 -10.60 -22.99
N LEU A 247 -6.21 -9.64 -23.08
CA LEU A 247 -6.76 -9.18 -24.35
C LEU A 247 -5.67 -8.60 -25.26
N ILE A 248 -4.80 -7.73 -24.73
CA ILE A 248 -3.71 -7.11 -25.50
C ILE A 248 -2.72 -8.16 -25.99
N ALA A 249 -2.43 -9.18 -25.19
CA ALA A 249 -1.48 -10.24 -25.55
C ALA A 249 -2.03 -11.20 -26.62
N ASN A 250 -3.36 -11.38 -26.71
CA ASN A 250 -3.97 -12.44 -27.50
C ASN A 250 -4.91 -11.95 -28.63
N ASP A 251 -5.29 -10.66 -28.67
CA ASP A 251 -6.18 -10.10 -29.68
C ASP A 251 -5.36 -9.49 -30.85
N PRO A 252 -5.58 -9.93 -32.11
CA PRO A 252 -4.91 -9.36 -33.29
C PRO A 252 -5.10 -7.85 -33.46
N MET A 253 -6.15 -7.29 -32.87
CA MET A 253 -6.53 -5.88 -32.96
C MET A 253 -6.24 -5.09 -31.68
N ALA A 254 -5.32 -5.58 -30.84
CA ALA A 254 -4.93 -4.95 -29.57
C ALA A 254 -4.61 -3.45 -29.69
N ALA A 255 -3.99 -3.00 -30.79
CA ALA A 255 -3.68 -1.58 -31.00
C ALA A 255 -4.94 -0.70 -31.07
N GLN A 256 -6.01 -1.19 -31.71
CA GLN A 256 -7.28 -0.48 -31.81
C GLN A 256 -8.01 -0.48 -30.46
N VAL A 257 -7.98 -1.61 -29.75
CA VAL A 257 -8.52 -1.72 -28.38
C VAL A 257 -7.82 -0.72 -27.45
N GLY A 258 -6.49 -0.62 -27.53
CA GLY A 258 -5.70 0.35 -26.79
C GLY A 258 -6.10 1.80 -27.09
N GLY A 259 -6.30 2.15 -28.37
CA GLY A 259 -6.74 3.49 -28.79
C GLY A 259 -8.14 3.88 -28.28
N SER A 260 -9.03 2.89 -28.07
CA SER A 260 -10.38 3.08 -27.53
C SER A 260 -10.49 2.93 -26.01
N THR A 261 -9.36 2.78 -25.31
CA THR A 261 -9.33 2.52 -23.86
C THR A 261 -8.80 3.72 -23.07
N VAL A 262 -9.52 4.10 -22.00
CA VAL A 262 -8.97 4.92 -20.91
C VAL A 262 -8.50 4.00 -19.79
N SER A 263 -7.23 4.11 -19.43
CA SER A 263 -6.64 3.37 -18.30
C SER A 263 -6.56 4.26 -17.07
N LEU A 264 -7.21 3.86 -15.98
CA LEU A 264 -7.20 4.58 -14.71
C LEU A 264 -5.89 4.34 -13.97
N ARG A 265 -5.12 5.42 -13.76
CA ARG A 265 -3.89 5.45 -12.96
C ARG A 265 -3.88 6.73 -12.14
N TYR A 266 -3.44 6.63 -10.89
CA TYR A 266 -3.35 7.75 -9.97
C TYR A 266 -1.93 7.89 -9.46
N SER A 267 -1.36 9.08 -9.61
CA SER A 267 -0.09 9.42 -8.97
C SER A 267 -0.29 9.75 -7.49
N LYS A 268 0.80 9.85 -6.73
CA LYS A 268 0.77 10.31 -5.33
C LYS A 268 0.03 11.66 -5.21
N THR A 269 0.29 12.60 -6.12
CA THR A 269 -0.33 13.92 -6.10
C THR A 269 -1.83 13.85 -6.41
N ASP A 270 -2.27 12.93 -7.26
CA ASP A 270 -3.69 12.72 -7.51
C ASP A 270 -4.40 12.18 -6.26
N LEU A 271 -3.80 11.21 -5.56
CA LEU A 271 -4.37 10.65 -4.33
C LEU A 271 -4.46 11.69 -3.20
N VAL A 272 -3.44 12.55 -3.06
CA VAL A 272 -3.50 13.69 -2.13
C VAL A 272 -4.65 14.62 -2.47
N LYS A 273 -4.86 14.93 -3.75
CA LYS A 273 -5.99 15.77 -4.17
C LYS A 273 -7.35 15.09 -3.94
N ILE A 274 -7.46 13.78 -4.10
CA ILE A 274 -8.68 13.02 -3.74
C ILE A 274 -8.97 13.19 -2.25
N LEU A 275 -7.95 13.05 -1.40
CA LEU A 275 -8.09 13.23 0.04
C LEU A 275 -8.53 14.67 0.37
N GLN A 276 -7.85 15.69 -0.17
CA GLN A 276 -8.20 17.10 0.01
C GLN A 276 -9.65 17.40 -0.38
N LYS A 277 -10.07 16.95 -1.57
CA LYS A 277 -11.44 17.16 -2.04
C LYS A 277 -12.50 16.52 -1.14
N ASN A 278 -12.22 15.34 -0.59
CA ASN A 278 -13.15 14.73 0.36
C ASN A 278 -13.24 15.52 1.66
N ILE A 279 -12.11 16.01 2.17
CA ILE A 279 -12.07 16.86 3.37
C ILE A 279 -12.79 18.19 3.14
N ALA A 280 -12.57 18.83 1.99
CA ALA A 280 -13.21 20.10 1.63
C ALA A 280 -14.75 19.99 1.52
N ASN A 281 -15.27 18.78 1.29
CA ASN A 281 -16.71 18.50 1.23
C ASN A 281 -17.25 17.89 2.53
N GLU A 282 -16.45 17.85 3.59
CA GLU A 282 -16.85 17.34 4.90
C GLU A 282 -17.78 18.30 5.66
N GLU A 283 -18.66 17.76 6.50
CA GLU A 283 -19.51 18.57 7.36
C GLU A 283 -18.69 19.33 8.41
N ASP A 284 -18.99 20.62 8.64
CA ASP A 284 -18.23 21.46 9.58
C ASP A 284 -18.21 20.90 11.03
N ASN A 285 -19.26 20.15 11.43
CA ASN A 285 -19.32 19.49 12.75
C ASN A 285 -18.36 18.30 12.89
N ARG A 286 -17.82 17.79 11.78
CA ARG A 286 -16.79 16.74 11.70
C ARG A 286 -15.39 17.32 11.59
N LEU A 287 -15.23 18.64 11.58
CA LEU A 287 -13.95 19.32 11.47
C LEU A 287 -13.60 20.06 12.77
N PHE A 288 -12.32 20.26 13.00
CA PHE A 288 -11.84 21.23 13.98
C PHE A 288 -12.16 22.65 13.50
N GLN A 289 -12.56 23.50 14.44
CA GLN A 289 -12.80 24.93 14.19
C GLN A 289 -11.50 25.71 13.97
N ILE A 290 -10.39 25.20 14.51
CA ILE A 290 -9.05 25.79 14.44
C ILE A 290 -8.20 24.93 13.48
N GLY A 291 -7.47 25.60 12.59
CA GLY A 291 -6.59 24.97 11.60
C GLY A 291 -6.36 25.94 10.43
N THR A 292 -5.15 25.96 9.89
CA THR A 292 -4.75 26.86 8.79
C THR A 292 -5.08 26.28 7.43
N ASP A 293 -5.10 24.96 7.30
CA ASP A 293 -5.46 24.24 6.08
C ASP A 293 -6.51 23.13 6.32
N GLU A 294 -6.96 22.52 5.23
CA GLU A 294 -7.96 21.45 5.23
C GLU A 294 -7.51 20.23 6.05
N PHE A 295 -6.24 19.87 5.99
CA PHE A 295 -5.70 18.70 6.70
C PHE A 295 -5.65 18.94 8.20
N GLU A 296 -5.18 20.10 8.65
CA GLU A 296 -5.18 20.49 10.06
C GLU A 296 -6.61 20.50 10.62
N ARG A 297 -7.58 21.01 9.85
CA ARG A 297 -8.98 21.01 10.25
C ARG A 297 -9.59 19.60 10.31
N PHE A 298 -9.07 18.63 9.56
CA PHE A 298 -9.57 17.27 9.56
C PHE A 298 -8.89 16.38 10.61
N PHE A 299 -7.56 16.32 10.60
CA PHE A 299 -6.80 15.45 11.49
C PHE A 299 -6.58 16.05 12.88
N GLY A 300 -6.54 17.38 12.98
CA GLY A 300 -6.12 18.10 14.19
C GLY A 300 -4.60 18.31 14.23
N LEU A 301 -4.16 19.39 14.88
CA LEU A 301 -2.74 19.77 14.96
C LEU A 301 -1.87 18.67 15.58
N ASP A 302 -2.40 17.97 16.59
CA ASP A 302 -1.70 16.91 17.31
C ASP A 302 -1.37 15.70 16.44
N ALA A 303 -2.14 15.45 15.38
CA ALA A 303 -2.00 14.27 14.52
C ALA A 303 -1.35 14.59 13.16
N MET A 304 -0.83 15.81 12.95
CA MET A 304 -0.21 16.21 11.68
C MET A 304 1.13 15.52 11.40
N GLU A 305 1.84 15.14 12.46
CA GLU A 305 3.01 14.26 12.42
C GLU A 305 2.71 13.02 13.25
N ILE A 306 3.01 11.84 12.69
CA ILE A 306 2.88 10.55 13.39
C ILE A 306 4.27 10.05 13.74
N GLU A 307 4.52 9.78 15.02
CA GLU A 307 5.76 9.18 15.49
C GLU A 307 5.79 7.69 15.14
N ASN A 308 6.83 7.27 14.41
CA ASN A 308 7.08 5.86 14.19
C ASN A 308 7.86 5.28 15.38
N THR A 309 7.20 4.44 16.17
CA THR A 309 7.77 3.85 17.39
C THR A 309 9.01 2.97 17.13
N TYR A 310 9.12 2.34 15.95
CA TYR A 310 10.22 1.42 15.63
C TYR A 310 11.47 2.15 15.09
N VAL A 311 11.27 3.09 14.18
CA VAL A 311 12.37 3.83 13.53
C VAL A 311 12.76 5.06 14.34
N ALA A 312 11.87 5.51 15.23
CA ALA A 312 12.10 6.65 16.09
C ALA A 312 12.22 7.97 15.28
N GLU A 313 11.48 8.04 14.17
CA GLU A 313 11.33 9.21 13.30
C GLU A 313 9.84 9.54 13.15
N SER A 314 9.51 10.82 13.01
CA SER A 314 8.16 11.26 12.68
C SER A 314 7.93 11.29 11.17
N GLU A 315 6.71 11.01 10.73
CA GLU A 315 6.29 11.18 9.34
C GLU A 315 5.01 12.01 9.23
N ALA A 316 4.88 12.78 8.16
CA ALA A 316 3.68 13.58 7.94
C ALA A 316 2.44 12.68 7.79
N ILE A 317 1.30 13.11 8.33
CA ILE A 317 0.05 12.34 8.33
C ILE A 317 -0.40 11.91 6.94
N VAL A 318 -0.22 12.76 5.93
CA VAL A 318 -0.58 12.45 4.54
C VAL A 318 0.27 11.28 4.02
N ASP A 319 1.57 11.27 4.30
CA ASP A 319 2.46 10.17 3.93
C ASP A 319 2.12 8.88 4.70
N TYR A 320 1.76 9.02 5.97
CA TYR A 320 1.30 7.91 6.82
C TYR A 320 0.02 7.27 6.26
N VAL A 321 -0.98 8.06 5.88
CA VAL A 321 -2.22 7.58 5.25
C VAL A 321 -1.89 6.85 3.95
N LEU A 322 -1.14 7.48 3.05
CA LEU A 322 -0.87 6.93 1.71
C LEU A 322 -0.10 5.61 1.76
N ARG A 323 0.92 5.46 2.63
CA ARG A 323 1.66 4.19 2.75
C ARG A 323 0.84 3.03 3.33
N HIS A 324 -0.27 3.34 3.98
CA HIS A 324 -1.26 2.37 4.48
C HIS A 324 -2.42 2.13 3.50
N THR A 325 -2.25 2.54 2.24
CA THR A 325 -3.13 2.17 1.13
C THR A 325 -2.34 1.42 0.06
N LEU A 326 -3.04 0.79 -0.88
CA LEU A 326 -2.43 0.22 -2.09
C LEU A 326 -2.46 1.22 -3.26
N SER A 327 -2.38 2.52 -2.95
CA SER A 327 -2.48 3.62 -3.90
C SER A 327 -3.81 3.65 -4.67
N ARG A 328 -4.92 3.33 -3.99
CA ARG A 328 -6.27 3.28 -4.57
C ARG A 328 -7.18 4.36 -3.99
N PRO A 329 -7.98 5.06 -4.81
CA PRO A 329 -8.99 5.99 -4.32
C PRO A 329 -9.94 5.38 -3.28
N ARG A 330 -10.36 4.13 -3.48
CA ARG A 330 -11.22 3.41 -2.52
C ARG A 330 -10.57 3.29 -1.14
N ASP A 331 -9.27 2.99 -1.08
CA ASP A 331 -8.54 2.83 0.18
C ASP A 331 -8.49 4.15 0.97
N ILE A 332 -8.34 5.28 0.25
CA ILE A 332 -8.41 6.64 0.82
C ILE A 332 -9.80 6.92 1.40
N ALA A 333 -10.86 6.57 0.67
CA ALA A 333 -12.24 6.74 1.16
C ALA A 333 -12.52 5.90 2.41
N ILE A 334 -12.03 4.65 2.47
CA ILE A 334 -12.17 3.77 3.65
C ILE A 334 -11.50 4.38 4.88
N ILE A 335 -10.25 4.84 4.74
CA ILE A 335 -9.51 5.45 5.86
C ILE A 335 -10.15 6.78 6.27
N GLY A 336 -10.43 7.65 5.30
CA GLY A 336 -11.01 8.96 5.56
C GLY A 336 -12.38 8.87 6.22
N LYS A 337 -13.25 7.96 5.77
CA LYS A 337 -14.55 7.71 6.41
C LYS A 337 -14.39 7.29 7.88
N ALA A 338 -13.48 6.36 8.15
CA ALA A 338 -13.24 5.87 9.50
C ALA A 338 -12.74 6.98 10.45
N ILE A 339 -11.91 7.90 9.95
CA ILE A 339 -11.44 9.05 10.74
C ILE A 339 -12.55 10.09 10.92
N SER A 340 -13.34 10.36 9.88
CA SER A 340 -14.52 11.24 9.93
C SER A 340 -15.51 10.78 11.00
N ASP A 341 -15.66 9.47 11.18
CA ASP A 341 -16.52 8.88 12.21
C ASP A 341 -16.05 9.09 13.65
N ILE A 342 -14.77 9.47 13.85
CA ILE A 342 -14.23 9.89 15.15
C ILE A 342 -14.57 11.37 15.36
N PRO A 343 -15.19 11.78 16.49
CA PRO A 343 -15.40 13.19 16.80
C PRO A 343 -14.08 13.96 16.89
N PRO A 344 -13.97 15.23 16.42
CA PRO A 344 -12.73 16.01 16.47
C PRO A 344 -12.06 16.02 17.85
N SER A 345 -12.84 16.20 18.93
CA SER A 345 -12.34 16.17 20.32
C SER A 345 -11.59 14.90 20.74
N ARG A 346 -11.70 13.80 19.99
CA ARG A 346 -11.05 12.52 20.27
C ARG A 346 -9.99 12.14 19.23
N ARG A 347 -9.74 12.96 18.20
CA ARG A 347 -8.72 12.71 17.17
C ARG A 347 -7.34 13.10 17.69
N THR A 348 -6.78 12.27 18.56
CA THR A 348 -5.38 12.34 18.99
C THR A 348 -4.49 11.60 17.99
N GLU A 349 -3.17 11.86 18.02
CA GLU A 349 -2.18 11.13 17.22
C GLU A 349 -2.35 9.59 17.33
N GLU A 350 -2.54 9.10 18.56
CA GLU A 350 -2.72 7.68 18.87
C GLU A 350 -4.00 7.11 18.24
N HIS A 351 -5.16 7.76 18.46
CA HIS A 351 -6.42 7.25 17.90
C HIS A 351 -6.44 7.30 16.37
N VAL A 352 -5.87 8.34 15.77
CA VAL A 352 -5.76 8.48 14.31
C VAL A 352 -4.86 7.39 13.74
N SER A 353 -3.65 7.21 14.30
CA SER A 353 -2.71 6.20 13.82
C SER A 353 -3.24 4.77 14.02
N GLN A 354 -3.87 4.47 15.16
CA GLN A 354 -4.53 3.18 15.41
C GLN A 354 -5.63 2.92 14.37
N THR A 355 -6.51 3.90 14.14
CA THR A 355 -7.60 3.78 13.16
C THR A 355 -7.06 3.51 11.76
N ILE A 356 -6.00 4.21 11.34
CA ILE A 356 -5.36 3.99 10.05
C ILE A 356 -4.81 2.56 9.95
N ASN A 357 -4.10 2.08 10.98
CA ASN A 357 -3.53 0.72 11.01
C ASN A 357 -4.62 -0.39 10.96
N GLU A 358 -5.72 -0.18 11.69
CA GLU A 358 -6.88 -1.09 11.66
C GLU A 358 -7.51 -1.14 10.27
N ARG A 359 -7.74 0.02 9.65
CA ARG A 359 -8.30 0.09 8.29
C ARG A 359 -7.34 -0.46 7.24
N ALA A 360 -6.03 -0.25 7.39
CA ALA A 360 -5.02 -0.85 6.52
C ALA A 360 -5.09 -2.39 6.54
N THR A 361 -5.31 -2.97 7.73
CA THR A 361 -5.51 -4.42 7.90
C THR A 361 -6.78 -4.90 7.19
N PHE A 362 -7.88 -4.16 7.32
CA PHE A 362 -9.14 -4.45 6.63
C PHE A 362 -8.99 -4.34 5.09
N ILE A 363 -8.29 -3.32 4.61
CA ILE A 363 -7.97 -3.13 3.18
C ILE A 363 -7.19 -4.33 2.65
N ALA A 364 -6.15 -4.77 3.37
CA ALA A 364 -5.36 -5.93 2.98
C ALA A 364 -6.18 -7.22 2.91
N GLN A 365 -7.04 -7.47 3.90
CA GLN A 365 -7.94 -8.63 3.92
C GLN A 365 -8.87 -8.65 2.72
N THR A 366 -9.56 -7.53 2.49
CA THR A 366 -10.49 -7.37 1.37
C THR A 366 -9.78 -7.55 0.04
N TYR A 367 -8.60 -6.94 -0.11
CA TYR A 367 -7.83 -7.05 -1.36
C TYR A 367 -7.32 -8.45 -1.64
N LEU A 368 -6.82 -9.17 -0.63
CA LEU A 368 -6.37 -10.56 -0.80
C LEU A 368 -7.54 -11.49 -1.17
N ALA A 369 -8.73 -11.24 -0.62
CA ALA A 369 -9.94 -11.97 -0.99
C ALA A 369 -10.33 -11.69 -2.45
N GLU A 370 -10.34 -10.42 -2.87
CA GLU A 370 -10.57 -10.01 -4.26
C GLU A 370 -9.54 -10.61 -5.22
N ALA A 371 -8.27 -10.70 -4.80
CA ALA A 371 -7.17 -11.20 -5.62
C ALA A 371 -7.09 -12.74 -5.71
N ARG A 372 -7.88 -13.47 -4.92
CA ARG A 372 -7.83 -14.93 -4.84
C ARG A 372 -8.08 -15.58 -6.20
N VAL A 373 -8.96 -15.01 -7.02
CA VAL A 373 -9.27 -15.50 -8.37
C VAL A 373 -8.06 -15.44 -9.33
N HIS A 374 -7.09 -14.56 -9.07
CA HIS A 374 -5.86 -14.41 -9.85
C HIS A 374 -4.67 -15.18 -9.27
N THR A 375 -4.83 -15.76 -8.08
CA THR A 375 -3.73 -16.36 -7.31
C THR A 375 -4.11 -17.76 -6.81
N PRO A 376 -4.50 -18.67 -7.71
CA PRO A 376 -4.93 -20.01 -7.32
C PRO A 376 -3.81 -20.74 -6.56
N GLY A 377 -4.17 -21.41 -5.47
CA GLY A 377 -3.22 -22.11 -4.61
C GLY A 377 -2.36 -21.22 -3.71
N PHE A 378 -2.47 -19.89 -3.80
CA PHE A 378 -1.83 -18.98 -2.85
C PHE A 378 -2.56 -19.01 -1.50
N ARG A 379 -1.81 -19.20 -0.42
CA ARG A 379 -2.32 -19.32 0.96
C ARG A 379 -1.66 -18.27 1.86
N PRO A 380 -2.23 -17.05 1.93
CA PRO A 380 -1.67 -15.96 2.73
C PRO A 380 -1.45 -16.35 4.19
N ASP A 381 -2.38 -17.10 4.80
CA ASP A 381 -2.29 -17.47 6.21
C ASP A 381 -1.02 -18.26 6.56
N ILE A 382 -0.61 -19.19 5.67
CA ILE A 382 0.61 -19.98 5.86
C ILE A 382 1.82 -19.05 5.68
N LEU A 383 1.88 -18.30 4.58
CA LEU A 383 3.01 -17.42 4.30
C LEU A 383 3.23 -16.40 5.43
N PHE A 384 2.16 -15.76 5.92
CA PHE A 384 2.24 -14.72 6.93
C PHE A 384 2.68 -15.26 8.30
N SER A 385 2.47 -16.55 8.58
CA SER A 385 3.02 -17.18 9.78
C SER A 385 4.54 -17.35 9.73
N LEU A 386 5.13 -17.38 8.52
CA LEU A 386 6.56 -17.60 8.29
C LEU A 386 7.37 -16.31 8.12
N ILE A 387 6.72 -15.18 7.82
CA ILE A 387 7.38 -13.87 7.69
C ILE A 387 7.70 -13.34 9.08
N THR A 388 8.98 -13.16 9.36
CA THR A 388 9.48 -12.73 10.68
C THR A 388 9.90 -11.27 10.74
N SER A 389 10.03 -10.56 9.60
CA SER A 389 10.44 -9.15 9.54
C SER A 389 9.78 -8.44 8.35
N ASN A 390 9.67 -7.12 8.42
CA ASN A 390 9.19 -6.28 7.32
C ASN A 390 10.25 -6.03 6.23
N THR A 391 11.52 -6.26 6.53
CA THR A 391 12.65 -6.20 5.59
C THR A 391 13.24 -7.60 5.45
N LEU A 392 13.29 -8.13 4.23
CA LEU A 392 13.74 -9.48 3.93
C LEU A 392 14.89 -9.47 2.93
N THR A 393 15.84 -10.39 3.09
CA THR A 393 16.88 -10.64 2.08
C THR A 393 16.45 -11.75 1.12
N LEU A 394 17.20 -11.92 0.02
CA LEU A 394 16.97 -13.05 -0.88
C LEU A 394 17.07 -14.41 -0.16
N LYS A 395 17.97 -14.53 0.83
CA LYS A 395 18.12 -15.75 1.64
C LYS A 395 16.87 -16.03 2.47
N ASP A 396 16.27 -14.98 3.05
CA ASP A 396 15.03 -15.10 3.81
C ASP A 396 13.89 -15.56 2.90
N LEU A 397 13.80 -14.98 1.69
CA LEU A 397 12.77 -15.38 0.73
C LEU A 397 12.90 -16.84 0.32
N SER A 398 14.13 -17.31 0.05
CA SER A 398 14.39 -18.71 -0.28
C SER A 398 14.02 -19.65 0.87
N ARG A 399 14.41 -19.30 2.10
CA ARG A 399 14.09 -20.09 3.30
C ARG A 399 12.57 -20.17 3.52
N ILE A 400 11.89 -19.01 3.52
CA ILE A 400 10.44 -18.94 3.74
C ILE A 400 9.68 -19.66 2.62
N SER A 401 10.12 -19.54 1.36
CA SER A 401 9.48 -20.26 0.24
C SER A 401 9.61 -21.77 0.39
N TYR A 402 10.77 -22.26 0.82
CA TYR A 402 10.98 -23.68 1.09
C TYR A 402 10.06 -24.19 2.22
N GLU A 403 9.96 -23.46 3.33
CA GLU A 403 9.07 -23.79 4.45
C GLU A 403 7.59 -23.75 4.01
N TYR A 404 7.20 -22.75 3.22
CA TYR A 404 5.86 -22.61 2.67
C TYR A 404 5.46 -23.79 1.78
N ASP A 405 6.34 -24.19 0.86
CA ASP A 405 6.13 -25.33 -0.02
C ASP A 405 6.07 -26.65 0.77
N ALA A 406 6.93 -26.82 1.78
CA ALA A 406 6.92 -28.00 2.65
C ALA A 406 5.57 -28.16 3.37
N VAL A 407 5.01 -27.08 3.92
CA VAL A 407 3.70 -27.10 4.57
C VAL A 407 2.60 -27.43 3.55
N LEU A 408 2.60 -26.81 2.37
CA LEU A 408 1.55 -27.06 1.38
C LEU A 408 1.58 -28.45 0.79
N ASN A 409 2.77 -29.00 0.53
CA ASN A 409 2.91 -30.32 -0.06
C ASN A 409 2.42 -31.42 0.91
N GLN A 410 2.44 -31.18 2.23
CA GLN A 410 1.79 -32.06 3.21
C GLN A 410 0.27 -32.10 3.05
N PHE A 411 -0.36 -30.99 2.63
CA PHE A 411 -1.81 -30.92 2.41
C PHE A 411 -2.24 -31.43 1.04
N SER A 412 -1.44 -31.19 -0.02
CA SER A 412 -1.82 -31.53 -1.40
C SER A 412 -1.39 -32.91 -1.86
N GLY A 413 -0.42 -33.56 -1.21
CA GLY A 413 0.15 -34.84 -1.68
C GLY A 413 1.00 -34.72 -2.97
N GLU A 414 0.99 -33.55 -3.62
CA GLU A 414 1.81 -33.19 -4.77
C GLU A 414 2.99 -32.31 -4.37
N THR A 415 4.16 -32.54 -4.96
CA THR A 415 5.33 -31.67 -4.83
C THR A 415 5.30 -30.57 -5.89
N VAL A 416 4.71 -29.42 -5.55
CA VAL A 416 4.66 -28.25 -6.43
C VAL A 416 5.44 -27.12 -5.79
N GLN A 417 6.49 -26.65 -6.47
CA GLN A 417 7.21 -25.45 -6.06
C GLN A 417 6.32 -24.24 -6.35
N ARG A 418 5.98 -23.47 -5.31
CA ARG A 418 5.16 -22.26 -5.46
C ARG A 418 6.05 -21.04 -5.27
N HIS A 419 5.64 -19.93 -5.87
CA HIS A 419 6.39 -18.66 -5.80
C HIS A 419 5.59 -17.60 -5.01
N PRO A 420 5.41 -17.77 -3.69
CA PRO A 420 4.54 -16.90 -2.89
C PRO A 420 4.96 -15.42 -2.93
N PHE A 421 6.26 -15.15 -3.00
CA PHE A 421 6.77 -13.77 -3.09
C PHE A 421 6.62 -13.15 -4.48
N CYS A 422 6.65 -13.95 -5.56
CA CYS A 422 6.24 -13.46 -6.88
C CYS A 422 4.77 -13.04 -6.86
N THR A 423 3.91 -13.82 -6.19
CA THR A 423 2.50 -13.46 -6.00
C THR A 423 2.34 -12.16 -5.21
N LEU A 424 3.01 -12.00 -4.07
CA LEU A 424 2.95 -10.73 -3.32
C LEU A 424 3.47 -9.55 -4.14
N TYR A 425 4.53 -9.74 -4.92
CA TYR A 425 5.09 -8.70 -5.79
C TYR A 425 4.10 -8.29 -6.89
N ARG A 426 3.43 -9.24 -7.56
CA ARG A 426 2.37 -8.95 -8.55
C ARG A 426 1.23 -8.13 -7.95
N LEU A 427 0.88 -8.42 -6.71
CA LEU A 427 -0.19 -7.73 -6.01
C LEU A 427 0.20 -6.34 -5.48
N GLY A 428 1.46 -5.92 -5.58
CA GLY A 428 1.94 -4.68 -4.96
C GLY A 428 2.16 -4.78 -3.45
N LEU A 429 2.14 -6.00 -2.90
CA LEU A 429 2.26 -6.27 -1.47
C LEU A 429 3.70 -6.58 -1.02
N LEU A 430 4.62 -6.70 -1.99
CA LEU A 430 6.05 -6.80 -1.77
C LEU A 430 6.74 -5.72 -2.62
N GLY A 431 7.61 -4.94 -1.99
CA GLY A 431 8.44 -3.93 -2.63
C GLY A 431 9.90 -4.35 -2.67
N ILE A 432 10.73 -3.54 -3.31
CA ILE A 432 12.18 -3.74 -3.42
C ILE A 432 12.94 -2.43 -3.19
N VAL A 433 14.19 -2.57 -2.74
CA VAL A 433 15.13 -1.45 -2.71
C VAL A 433 15.82 -1.33 -4.05
N LYS A 434 15.62 -0.20 -4.73
CA LYS A 434 16.26 0.16 -6.00
C LYS A 434 17.40 1.15 -5.77
N LYS A 435 18.47 1.01 -6.55
CA LYS A 435 19.52 2.03 -6.67
C LYS A 435 19.28 2.82 -7.94
N LEU A 436 19.16 4.14 -7.84
CA LEU A 436 19.28 5.02 -9.01
C LEU A 436 20.77 5.02 -9.42
N GLY A 437 21.05 4.89 -10.71
CA GLY A 437 22.44 4.99 -11.21
C GLY A 437 23.12 6.29 -10.77
N GLY A 438 24.44 6.24 -10.59
CA GLY A 438 25.24 7.36 -10.06
C GLY A 438 25.34 7.38 -8.53
N ASN A 439 25.72 8.53 -7.95
CA ASN A 439 25.88 8.75 -6.51
C ASN A 439 24.54 9.01 -5.77
N ARG A 440 23.40 8.60 -6.35
CA ARG A 440 22.07 8.83 -5.78
C ARG A 440 21.75 7.80 -4.70
N ALA A 441 21.06 8.23 -3.66
CA ALA A 441 20.61 7.35 -2.58
C ALA A 441 19.68 6.25 -3.11
N ALA A 442 19.74 5.08 -2.48
CA ALA A 442 18.78 4.01 -2.74
C ALA A 442 17.38 4.42 -2.26
N TYR A 443 16.35 3.85 -2.86
CA TYR A 443 14.96 4.15 -2.55
C TYR A 443 14.10 2.89 -2.60
N GLN A 444 12.96 2.96 -1.93
CA GLN A 444 11.98 1.89 -1.81
C GLN A 444 10.96 2.01 -2.94
N SER A 445 10.67 0.90 -3.61
CA SER A 445 9.74 0.86 -4.75
C SER A 445 8.78 -0.31 -4.62
N PHE A 446 7.49 0.00 -4.64
CA PHE A 446 6.41 -0.96 -4.70
C PHE A 446 5.71 -0.84 -6.06
N PRO A 447 5.45 -1.95 -6.76
CA PRO A 447 4.65 -1.89 -7.96
C PRO A 447 3.20 -1.53 -7.60
N ALA A 448 2.58 -0.67 -8.41
CA ALA A 448 1.16 -0.38 -8.24
C ALA A 448 0.31 -1.62 -8.60
N PRO A 449 -0.90 -1.79 -8.03
CA PRO A 449 -1.81 -2.83 -8.46
C PRO A 449 -2.04 -2.80 -9.98
N GLY A 450 -1.83 -3.94 -10.64
CA GLY A 450 -1.95 -4.08 -12.10
C GLY A 450 -0.78 -3.51 -12.92
N GLU A 451 0.31 -3.06 -12.29
CA GLU A 451 1.55 -2.69 -12.98
C GLU A 451 2.34 -3.93 -13.42
N VAL A 452 2.42 -4.93 -12.54
CA VAL A 452 3.08 -6.20 -12.83
C VAL A 452 2.01 -7.19 -13.27
N GLY A 453 2.16 -7.65 -14.51
CA GLY A 453 1.23 -8.56 -15.12
C GLY A 453 1.18 -9.96 -14.50
N PHE A 454 0.04 -10.64 -14.64
CA PHE A 454 -0.14 -12.02 -14.15
C PHE A 454 0.36 -13.07 -15.13
N LEU A 455 0.52 -12.72 -16.41
CA LEU A 455 0.99 -13.63 -17.45
C LEU A 455 2.52 -13.78 -17.48
N THR A 456 3.25 -12.83 -16.90
CA THR A 456 4.71 -12.84 -16.87
C THR A 456 5.21 -13.82 -15.81
N GLU A 457 6.09 -14.75 -16.19
CA GLU A 457 6.82 -15.62 -15.24
C GLU A 457 8.05 -14.91 -14.65
N ASN A 458 8.55 -15.38 -13.50
CA ASN A 458 9.78 -14.89 -12.86
C ASN A 458 9.84 -13.35 -12.66
N VAL A 459 8.73 -12.78 -12.19
CA VAL A 459 8.55 -11.33 -12.06
C VAL A 459 9.35 -10.68 -10.94
N LEU A 460 9.86 -11.45 -9.98
CA LEU A 460 10.53 -10.89 -8.80
C LEU A 460 11.95 -10.43 -9.16
N PRO A 461 12.24 -9.11 -9.12
CA PRO A 461 13.56 -8.62 -9.51
C PRO A 461 14.63 -9.01 -8.47
N SER A 462 15.88 -9.13 -8.92
CA SER A 462 17.02 -9.27 -8.01
C SER A 462 17.25 -7.95 -7.27
N ALA A 463 17.09 -7.97 -5.95
CA ALA A 463 17.25 -6.81 -5.09
C ALA A 463 18.00 -7.20 -3.80
N PRO A 464 18.76 -6.26 -3.19
CA PRO A 464 19.44 -6.53 -1.93
C PRO A 464 18.44 -6.76 -0.78
N PHE A 465 17.30 -6.06 -0.82
CA PHE A 465 16.25 -6.13 0.17
C PHE A 465 14.87 -6.12 -0.50
N TYR A 466 13.95 -6.88 0.08
CA TYR A 466 12.55 -7.01 -0.24
C TYR A 466 11.73 -6.52 0.94
N LEU A 467 10.67 -5.75 0.67
CA LEU A 467 9.97 -4.97 1.69
C LEU A 467 8.52 -5.40 1.76
N VAL A 468 8.05 -5.77 2.94
CA VAL A 468 6.65 -6.12 3.18
C VAL A 468 5.81 -4.84 3.20
N HIS A 469 4.75 -4.77 2.40
CA HIS A 469 3.91 -3.59 2.32
C HIS A 469 3.24 -3.27 3.68
N PRO A 470 3.17 -2.00 4.14
CA PRO A 470 2.66 -1.66 5.47
C PRO A 470 1.24 -2.14 5.76
N VAL A 471 0.37 -2.19 4.76
CA VAL A 471 -0.99 -2.78 4.88
C VAL A 471 -1.03 -4.21 5.41
N LEU A 472 0.07 -4.98 5.25
CA LEU A 472 0.17 -6.35 5.74
C LEU A 472 0.61 -6.45 7.21
N VAL A 473 1.12 -5.38 7.82
CA VAL A 473 1.68 -5.42 9.18
C VAL A 473 0.68 -5.98 10.19
N GLY A 474 -0.57 -5.50 10.15
CA GLY A 474 -1.63 -5.99 11.05
C GLY A 474 -2.07 -7.43 10.78
N LEU A 475 -1.95 -7.90 9.53
CA LEU A 475 -2.26 -9.30 9.19
C LEU A 475 -1.15 -10.25 9.63
N ILE A 476 0.10 -9.88 9.38
CA ILE A 476 1.26 -10.71 9.71
C ILE A 476 1.43 -10.79 11.22
N SER A 477 1.35 -9.66 11.94
CA SER A 477 1.49 -9.64 13.41
C SER A 477 0.44 -10.50 14.14
N ARG A 478 -0.77 -10.64 13.60
CA ARG A 478 -1.80 -11.57 14.13
C ARG A 478 -1.45 -13.04 13.92
N ARG A 479 -0.62 -13.38 12.93
CA ARG A 479 -0.19 -14.75 12.60
C ARG A 479 1.18 -15.09 13.18
N ASN A 480 2.06 -14.11 13.29
CA ASN A 480 3.40 -14.23 13.81
C ASN A 480 3.73 -13.04 14.73
N LYS A 481 3.73 -13.29 16.04
CA LYS A 481 4.00 -12.26 17.05
C LYS A 481 5.45 -11.75 16.99
N ASP A 482 6.38 -12.59 16.54
CA ASP A 482 7.80 -12.21 16.44
C ASP A 482 8.05 -11.18 15.35
N PHE A 483 7.09 -10.98 14.42
CA PHE A 483 7.20 -9.99 13.36
C PHE A 483 7.46 -8.57 13.88
N LEU A 484 6.70 -8.14 14.89
CA LEU A 484 6.81 -6.77 15.43
C LEU A 484 8.15 -6.54 16.14
N ASN A 485 8.74 -7.58 16.71
CA ASN A 485 10.04 -7.51 17.40
C ASN A 485 11.22 -7.35 16.43
N ASN A 486 11.02 -7.64 15.14
CA ASN A 486 12.06 -7.65 14.13
C ASN A 486 11.77 -6.64 13.00
N ILE A 487 11.01 -5.57 13.30
CA ILE A 487 10.82 -4.47 12.35
C ILE A 487 12.14 -3.72 12.17
N ASP A 488 12.45 -3.36 10.93
CA ASP A 488 13.62 -2.56 10.56
C ASP A 488 13.67 -1.24 11.34
N PRO A 489 14.69 -1.01 12.19
CA PRO A 489 14.77 0.17 13.04
C PRO A 489 15.37 1.41 12.35
N LEU A 490 15.71 1.31 11.06
CA LEU A 490 16.28 2.40 10.25
C LEU A 490 15.33 2.93 9.20
N ASN A 491 14.43 2.08 8.69
CA ASN A 491 13.66 2.38 7.51
C ASN A 491 12.17 2.28 7.79
N ILE A 492 11.48 3.42 7.68
CA ILE A 492 10.02 3.42 7.54
C ILE A 492 9.70 2.85 6.16
N VAL A 493 9.01 1.71 6.12
CA VAL A 493 8.68 1.05 4.86
C VAL A 493 7.55 1.80 4.15
N GLY A 494 7.77 2.17 2.89
CA GLY A 494 6.77 2.83 2.05
C GLY A 494 7.32 3.21 0.67
N ASN A 495 6.43 3.33 -0.31
CA ASN A 495 6.84 3.65 -1.68
C ASN A 495 7.50 5.04 -1.79
N ASP A 496 8.49 5.16 -2.66
CA ASP A 496 9.28 6.37 -2.96
C ASP A 496 10.05 6.94 -1.75
N ARG A 497 10.20 6.18 -0.67
CA ARG A 497 11.01 6.59 0.49
C ARG A 497 12.48 6.29 0.26
N ARG A 498 13.35 7.12 0.84
CA ARG A 498 14.79 6.85 0.88
C ARG A 498 15.05 5.54 1.63
N TRP A 499 16.05 4.80 1.19
CA TRP A 499 16.62 3.67 1.90
C TRP A 499 17.89 4.09 2.63
N HIS A 500 17.91 3.88 3.94
CA HIS A 500 19.05 4.10 4.83
C HIS A 500 19.79 2.79 5.04
N ALA A 501 21.07 2.77 4.70
CA ALA A 501 21.94 1.64 4.95
C ALA A 501 22.47 1.67 6.40
N ILE A 502 22.92 0.53 6.91
CA ILE A 502 23.60 0.45 8.21
C ILE A 502 24.81 1.40 8.29
N ASN A 503 25.48 1.67 7.16
CA ASN A 503 26.59 2.61 7.09
C ASN A 503 26.17 4.08 7.25
N ASP A 504 24.88 4.38 7.10
CA ASP A 504 24.34 5.72 7.34
C ASP A 504 24.16 6.01 8.83
N VAL A 505 24.24 5.00 9.70
CA VAL A 505 24.07 5.12 11.15
C VAL A 505 25.26 5.80 11.81
N ASP A 506 24.96 6.70 12.74
CA ASP A 506 25.92 7.32 13.64
C ASP A 506 25.73 6.81 15.06
N PHE A 507 26.84 6.64 15.77
CA PHE A 507 26.86 6.37 17.20
C PHE A 507 27.15 7.67 17.94
N VAL A 508 26.48 7.88 19.07
CA VAL A 508 26.67 9.06 19.91
C VAL A 508 26.88 8.67 21.36
N PHE A 509 27.70 9.44 22.06
CA PHE A 509 27.73 9.48 23.52
C PHE A 509 27.51 10.90 24.02
N LYS A 510 26.70 11.04 25.06
CA LYS A 510 26.64 12.22 25.91
C LYS A 510 27.32 11.89 27.22
N GLY A 511 28.26 12.72 27.64
CA GLY A 511 28.99 12.58 28.89
C GLY A 511 28.93 13.84 29.74
N ASP A 512 29.15 13.67 31.03
CA ASP A 512 29.11 14.72 32.04
C ASP A 512 30.13 14.45 33.14
N VAL A 513 30.71 15.52 33.68
CA VAL A 513 31.70 15.45 34.76
C VAL A 513 30.97 15.48 36.11
N VAL A 514 31.04 14.35 36.83
CA VAL A 514 30.35 14.21 38.10
C VAL A 514 31.00 15.11 39.15
N GLY A 515 30.19 16.00 39.74
CA GLY A 515 30.66 16.92 40.78
C GLY A 515 31.38 18.17 40.24
N TYR A 516 31.18 18.52 38.97
CA TYR A 516 31.75 19.72 38.34
C TYR A 516 31.62 21.00 39.19
N SER A 517 30.46 21.25 39.81
CA SER A 517 30.24 22.43 40.65
C SER A 517 31.21 22.51 41.85
N LYS A 518 31.67 21.37 42.37
CA LYS A 518 32.67 21.34 43.45
C LYS A 518 34.05 21.74 42.95
N ILE A 519 34.41 21.30 41.73
CA ILE A 519 35.67 21.68 41.07
C ILE A 519 35.68 23.19 40.79
N MET A 520 34.56 23.73 40.32
CA MET A 520 34.46 25.17 40.02
C MET A 520 34.37 26.06 41.28
N ALA A 521 34.02 25.50 42.44
CA ALA A 521 34.02 26.21 43.72
C ALA A 521 35.42 26.30 44.34
N ASP A 522 36.38 25.51 43.86
CA ASP A 522 37.77 25.51 44.33
C ASP A 522 38.59 26.57 43.57
N PRO A 523 39.13 27.60 44.26
CA PRO A 523 39.87 28.69 43.62
C PRO A 523 41.14 28.26 42.87
N ASP A 524 41.75 27.14 43.27
CA ASP A 524 42.99 26.64 42.68
C ASP A 524 42.73 25.74 41.47
N LEU A 525 41.60 25.03 41.46
CA LEU A 525 41.23 24.09 40.40
C LEU A 525 40.41 24.75 39.28
N ALA A 526 39.48 25.65 39.63
CA ALA A 526 38.54 26.24 38.69
C ALA A 526 39.21 26.93 37.48
N PRO A 527 40.31 27.70 37.63
CA PRO A 527 40.96 28.34 36.47
C PRO A 527 41.64 27.36 35.51
N ARG A 528 42.01 26.16 35.98
CA ARG A 528 42.78 25.17 35.21
C ARG A 528 41.91 24.13 34.52
N PHE A 529 40.68 23.95 34.99
CA PHE A 529 39.79 22.89 34.51
C PHE A 529 39.44 23.00 33.02
N PRO A 530 38.98 24.16 32.49
CA PRO A 530 38.56 24.24 31.09
C PRO A 530 39.66 23.86 30.11
N ASP A 531 40.90 24.31 30.35
CA ASP A 531 42.04 24.06 29.47
C ASP A 531 42.41 22.57 29.45
N ILE A 532 42.53 21.95 30.64
CA ILE A 532 42.88 20.52 30.76
C ILE A 532 41.76 19.64 30.20
N PHE A 533 40.50 19.98 30.49
CA PHE A 533 39.36 19.23 29.99
C PHE A 533 39.29 19.29 28.46
N CYS A 534 39.48 20.48 27.88
CA CYS A 534 39.56 20.67 26.44
C CYS A 534 40.71 19.86 25.83
N GLU A 535 41.90 19.88 26.44
CA GLU A 535 43.07 19.12 25.97
C GLU A 535 42.80 17.61 25.96
N VAL A 536 42.22 17.07 27.04
CA VAL A 536 41.87 15.64 27.14
C VAL A 536 40.87 15.25 26.05
N VAL A 537 39.84 16.06 25.83
CA VAL A 537 38.81 15.79 24.81
C VAL A 537 39.39 15.89 23.40
N GLU A 538 40.16 16.93 23.07
CA GLU A 538 40.78 17.09 21.75
C GLU A 538 41.82 16.01 21.45
N ARG A 539 42.55 15.53 22.46
CA ARG A 539 43.46 14.39 22.34
C ARG A 539 42.70 13.11 22.03
N ALA A 540 41.64 12.80 22.77
CA ALA A 540 40.81 11.62 22.52
C ALA A 540 40.13 11.66 21.15
N LYS A 541 39.62 12.84 20.75
CA LYS A 541 39.06 13.12 19.43
C LYS A 541 40.07 12.82 18.31
N SER A 542 41.28 13.36 18.42
CA SER A 542 42.34 13.19 17.42
C SER A 542 42.84 11.74 17.32
N ASN A 543 43.08 11.10 18.46
CA ASN A 543 43.58 9.72 18.51
C ASN A 543 42.60 8.70 17.92
N ASN A 544 41.31 8.93 18.13
CA ASN A 544 40.27 8.00 17.72
C ASN A 544 39.58 8.39 16.40
N GLY A 545 39.78 9.62 15.91
CA GLY A 545 39.15 10.13 14.69
C GLY A 545 37.63 10.22 14.81
N VAL A 546 37.16 10.76 15.93
CA VAL A 546 35.73 10.96 16.24
C VAL A 546 35.42 12.44 16.28
N PHE A 547 34.14 12.81 16.16
CA PHE A 547 33.68 14.15 16.49
C PHE A 547 33.54 14.29 18.00
N ALA A 548 33.91 15.46 18.53
CA ALA A 548 33.77 15.79 19.95
C ALA A 548 33.44 17.28 20.10
N GLU A 549 32.48 17.59 20.97
CA GLU A 549 32.06 18.96 21.28
C GLU A 549 31.84 19.10 22.79
N ILE A 550 32.38 20.17 23.38
CA ILE A 550 32.17 20.52 24.79
C ILE A 550 31.08 21.58 24.86
N SER A 551 30.13 21.39 25.79
CA SER A 551 29.00 22.28 26.03
C SER A 551 28.82 22.47 27.54
N GLY A 552 28.46 23.68 27.98
CA GLY A 552 28.22 23.94 29.41
C GLY A 552 29.47 23.94 30.31
N GLY A 553 30.66 23.66 29.75
CA GLY A 553 31.93 23.62 30.47
C GLY A 553 32.32 22.22 30.96
N ASP A 554 31.34 21.36 31.23
CA ASP A 554 31.50 20.04 31.86
C ASP A 554 30.90 18.88 31.06
N SER A 555 30.07 19.20 30.06
CA SER A 555 29.36 18.20 29.28
C SER A 555 29.97 18.00 27.90
N ILE A 556 30.11 16.74 27.48
CA ILE A 556 30.74 16.36 26.21
C ILE A 556 29.75 15.60 25.33
N LEU A 557 29.71 15.94 24.06
CA LEU A 557 29.04 15.16 23.01
C LEU A 557 30.11 14.52 22.12
N LEU A 558 30.08 13.20 21.96
CA LEU A 558 30.95 12.46 21.06
C LEU A 558 30.11 11.80 19.97
N GLN A 559 30.58 11.83 18.72
CA GLN A 559 29.92 11.16 17.61
C GLN A 559 30.93 10.44 16.71
N GLY A 560 30.54 9.28 16.18
CA GLY A 560 31.34 8.58 15.19
C GLY A 560 30.58 7.48 14.45
N LYS A 561 31.10 7.11 13.27
CA LYS A 561 30.58 6.00 12.46
C LYS A 561 31.06 4.63 12.93
N VAL A 562 32.18 4.58 13.64
CA VAL A 562 32.84 3.35 14.08
C VAL A 562 32.72 3.24 15.61
N PRO A 563 31.91 2.31 16.13
CA PRO A 563 31.61 2.25 17.57
C PRO A 563 32.85 1.92 18.39
N GLU A 564 33.81 1.14 17.88
CA GLU A 564 35.04 0.81 18.60
C GLU A 564 35.93 2.02 18.87
N LYS A 565 36.04 2.91 17.88
CA LYS A 565 36.77 4.17 18.01
C LYS A 565 36.08 5.10 18.99
N LEU A 566 34.75 5.16 18.92
CA LEU A 566 33.96 6.00 19.80
C LEU A 566 34.02 5.54 21.27
N VAL A 567 33.90 4.23 21.52
CA VAL A 567 34.04 3.65 22.86
C VAL A 567 35.47 3.80 23.40
N SER A 568 36.48 3.71 22.53
CA SER A 568 37.87 3.98 22.91
C SER A 568 38.05 5.43 23.35
N ALA A 569 37.52 6.40 22.60
CA ALA A 569 37.55 7.81 22.97
C ALA A 569 36.87 8.08 24.33
N VAL A 570 35.70 7.48 24.59
CA VAL A 570 35.01 7.56 25.90
C VAL A 570 35.91 7.05 27.03
N HIS A 571 36.57 5.90 26.83
CA HIS A 571 37.44 5.32 27.83
C HIS A 571 38.73 6.13 28.04
N ASP A 572 39.32 6.68 26.99
CA ASP A 572 40.50 7.53 27.07
C ASP A 572 40.20 8.80 27.89
N ILE A 573 39.08 9.48 27.59
CA ILE A 573 38.64 10.66 28.35
C ILE A 573 38.41 10.32 29.82
N ARG A 574 37.69 9.23 30.11
CA ARG A 574 37.44 8.79 31.48
C ARG A 574 38.74 8.50 32.23
N HIS A 575 39.66 7.80 31.58
CA HIS A 575 40.93 7.41 32.18
C HIS A 575 41.81 8.63 32.48
N ASP A 576 41.94 9.54 31.51
CA ASP A 576 42.79 10.72 31.63
C ASP A 576 42.22 11.72 32.63
N MET A 577 40.90 11.91 32.68
CA MET A 577 40.26 12.76 33.69
C MET A 577 40.36 12.18 35.10
N LEU A 578 40.24 10.85 35.26
CA LEU A 578 40.43 10.21 36.56
C LEU A 578 41.88 10.30 37.05
N LYS A 579 42.86 10.31 36.13
CA LYS A 579 44.28 10.50 36.45
C LYS A 579 44.74 11.96 36.50
N SER A 580 43.87 12.88 36.12
CA SER A 580 44.16 14.31 36.17
C SER A 580 44.22 14.80 37.62
N LEU A 581 44.67 16.03 37.79
CA LEU A 581 44.67 16.71 39.09
C LEU A 581 43.28 16.90 39.72
N PHE A 582 42.20 16.65 38.96
CA PHE A 582 40.83 16.73 39.44
C PHE A 582 40.28 15.38 39.95
N GLU A 583 40.94 14.26 39.62
CA GLU A 583 40.47 12.90 39.86
C GLU A 583 39.00 12.69 39.45
N ALA A 584 38.59 13.38 38.38
CA ALA A 584 37.18 13.55 38.04
C ALA A 584 36.62 12.27 37.43
N LYS A 585 35.51 11.78 38.00
CA LYS A 585 34.71 10.70 37.41
C LYS A 585 33.76 11.28 36.38
N LEU A 586 33.59 10.57 35.27
CA LEU A 586 32.60 10.90 34.24
C LEU A 586 31.58 9.79 34.12
N ARG A 587 30.35 10.17 33.82
CA ARG A 587 29.30 9.25 33.38
C ARG A 587 29.02 9.49 31.90
N PHE A 588 28.69 8.43 31.17
CA PHE A 588 28.34 8.51 29.77
C PHE A 588 27.10 7.67 29.46
N ALA A 589 26.25 8.20 28.59
CA ALA A 589 25.17 7.47 27.95
C ALA A 589 25.33 7.50 26.43
N GLY A 590 25.09 6.37 25.77
CA GLY A 590 25.19 6.25 24.32
C GLY A 590 23.97 5.64 23.65
N ASP A 591 23.74 6.05 22.41
CA ASP A 591 22.69 5.52 21.52
C ASP A 591 23.19 5.51 20.07
N ALA A 592 22.42 4.91 19.17
CA ALA A 592 22.74 4.85 17.74
C ALA A 592 21.52 5.03 16.84
N GLY A 593 21.70 5.80 15.77
CA GLY A 593 20.65 6.11 14.81
C GLY A 593 21.07 7.16 13.79
N LEU A 594 20.09 7.69 13.06
CA LEU A 594 20.31 8.75 12.08
C LEU A 594 20.47 10.11 12.77
N MET A 595 21.47 10.88 12.34
CA MET A 595 21.76 12.23 12.85
C MET A 595 21.71 13.26 11.72
N ARG A 596 21.29 14.48 12.07
CA ARG A 596 21.30 15.63 11.19
C ARG A 596 22.50 16.51 11.54
N PHE A 597 23.22 16.91 10.51
CA PHE A 597 24.34 17.84 10.60
C PHE A 597 23.96 19.14 9.91
N ARG A 598 24.41 20.28 10.46
CA ARG A 598 24.37 21.59 9.82
C ARG A 598 25.82 21.99 9.56
N ASP A 599 26.08 22.50 8.36
CA ASP A 599 27.36 23.12 8.03
C ASP A 599 27.13 24.63 7.98
N ASP A 600 27.71 25.36 8.93
CA ASP A 600 27.63 26.82 9.02
C ASP A 600 28.91 27.50 8.52
N GLY A 601 29.79 26.76 7.84
CA GLY A 601 31.08 27.25 7.37
C GLY A 601 32.21 27.20 8.40
N THR A 602 31.93 26.79 9.65
CA THR A 602 32.95 26.52 10.67
C THR A 602 33.25 25.03 10.86
N GLY A 603 32.50 24.18 10.15
CA GLY A 603 32.60 22.72 10.19
C GLY A 603 31.22 22.07 10.40
N PRO A 604 31.13 20.72 10.31
CA PRO A 604 29.89 20.01 10.57
C PRO A 604 29.53 20.09 12.05
N GLN A 605 28.46 20.80 12.38
CA GLN A 605 27.83 20.79 13.71
C GLN A 605 26.64 19.84 13.72
N ILE A 606 26.44 19.15 14.84
CA ILE A 606 25.29 18.27 15.01
C ILE A 606 24.05 19.13 15.27
N SER A 607 23.10 19.12 14.33
CA SER A 607 21.90 19.96 14.40
C SER A 607 20.67 19.26 15.00
N GLY A 608 20.73 17.94 15.15
CA GLY A 608 19.70 17.16 15.85
C GLY A 608 19.67 15.68 15.50
N GLY A 609 18.80 14.94 16.18
CA GLY A 609 18.61 13.49 16.00
C GLY A 609 18.02 12.86 17.26
N LYS A 610 17.12 11.89 17.12
CA LYS A 610 16.48 11.26 18.28
C LYS A 610 17.50 10.53 19.15
N SER A 611 18.55 9.97 18.57
CA SER A 611 19.60 9.29 19.34
C SER A 611 20.38 10.20 20.27
N ILE A 612 20.58 11.46 19.89
CA ILE A 612 21.20 12.47 20.77
C ILE A 612 20.25 12.79 21.93
N ARG A 613 18.95 12.91 21.64
CA ARG A 613 17.91 13.13 22.66
C ARG A 613 17.85 11.97 23.64
N VAL A 614 17.90 10.72 23.17
CA VAL A 614 17.91 9.52 24.00
C VAL A 614 19.16 9.49 24.88
N ALA A 615 20.34 9.71 24.30
CA ALA A 615 21.60 9.78 25.05
C ALA A 615 21.55 10.88 26.13
N ALA A 616 21.05 12.07 25.80
CA ALA A 616 20.92 13.19 26.75
C ALA A 616 19.88 12.95 27.86
N ARG A 617 18.87 12.10 27.62
CA ARG A 617 17.88 11.70 28.64
C ARG A 617 18.38 10.58 29.54
N LEU A 618 19.23 9.72 28.99
CA LEU A 618 19.83 8.61 29.72
C LEU A 618 21.00 9.07 30.59
N GLU A 619 21.85 9.97 30.10
CA GLU A 619 23.08 10.41 30.77
C GLU A 619 22.87 10.81 32.25
N PRO A 620 21.88 11.65 32.61
CA PRO A 620 21.69 12.07 34.01
C PRO A 620 21.31 10.91 34.93
N LYS A 621 20.76 9.82 34.36
CA LYS A 621 20.33 8.62 35.06
C LYS A 621 21.46 7.60 35.23
N VAL A 622 22.63 7.84 34.61
CA VAL A 622 23.79 6.94 34.68
C VAL A 622 24.56 7.19 35.98
N LYS A 623 24.97 6.10 36.64
CA LYS A 623 25.83 6.14 37.84
C LYS A 623 27.20 6.75 37.52
N GLU A 624 27.84 7.31 38.54
CA GLU A 624 29.22 7.80 38.40
C GLU A 624 30.17 6.73 37.86
N ASP A 625 31.07 7.13 36.96
CA ASP A 625 32.05 6.24 36.32
C ASP A 625 31.45 5.07 35.50
N TRP A 626 30.16 5.14 35.15
CA TRP A 626 29.53 4.17 34.25
C TRP A 626 29.43 4.71 32.83
N VAL A 627 29.48 3.78 31.88
CA VAL A 627 29.16 4.01 30.48
C VAL A 627 28.00 3.07 30.16
N VAL A 628 26.84 3.63 29.85
CA VAL A 628 25.61 2.87 29.58
C VAL A 628 25.16 3.16 28.16
N VAL A 629 24.71 2.14 27.44
CA VAL A 629 24.19 2.25 26.08
C VAL A 629 22.83 1.57 25.94
N THR A 630 22.09 1.96 24.93
CA THR A 630 20.79 1.34 24.58
C THR A 630 20.95 0.02 23.83
N ASP A 631 19.86 -0.74 23.74
CA ASP A 631 19.70 -1.86 22.80
C ASP A 631 19.93 -1.47 21.34
N ARG A 632 19.54 -0.26 20.91
CA ARG A 632 19.85 0.24 19.56
C ARG A 632 21.35 0.32 19.31
N PHE A 633 22.12 0.85 20.27
CA PHE A 633 23.57 0.88 20.18
C PHE A 633 24.14 -0.53 20.02
N GLN A 634 23.69 -1.48 20.84
CA GLN A 634 24.09 -2.87 20.72
C GLN A 634 23.77 -3.45 19.34
N TYR A 635 22.52 -3.31 18.90
CA TYR A 635 22.03 -3.84 17.63
C TYR A 635 22.89 -3.35 16.47
N PHE A 636 23.12 -2.03 16.33
CA PHE A 636 23.92 -1.51 15.22
C PHE A 636 25.40 -1.90 15.33
N CYS A 637 25.94 -2.01 16.54
CA CYS A 637 27.27 -2.57 16.73
C CYS A 637 27.36 -4.04 16.29
N GLU A 638 26.27 -4.82 16.39
CA GLU A 638 26.24 -6.23 15.95
C GLU A 638 26.12 -6.32 14.43
N GLN A 639 25.30 -5.46 13.82
CA GLN A 639 25.11 -5.42 12.37
C GLN A 639 26.36 -4.97 11.60
N GLN A 640 27.14 -4.01 12.13
CA GLN A 640 28.41 -3.59 11.51
C GLN A 640 29.53 -4.66 11.63
N ARG A 641 29.37 -5.65 12.49
CA ARG A 641 30.39 -6.67 12.84
C ARG A 641 30.56 -7.78 11.81
N GLN A 642 29.91 -7.72 10.65
CA GLN A 642 30.14 -8.70 9.58
C GLN A 642 31.60 -8.72 9.06
N SER A 643 32.49 -7.85 9.59
CA SER A 643 33.96 -7.94 9.46
C SER A 643 34.67 -8.46 10.73
N ARG A 644 35.61 -9.40 10.50
CA ARG A 644 36.41 -10.31 11.35
C ARG A 644 37.04 -9.87 12.70
N PHE A 645 36.70 -8.76 13.35
CA PHE A 645 37.39 -8.33 14.59
C PHE A 645 36.61 -8.61 15.91
N LYS A 646 37.33 -8.98 16.99
CA LYS A 646 36.78 -9.07 18.36
C LYS A 646 36.60 -7.66 18.92
N ARG A 647 35.44 -7.39 19.57
CA ARG A 647 35.20 -6.11 20.25
C ARG A 647 36.23 -5.89 21.37
N PRO A 648 36.76 -4.68 21.55
CA PRO A 648 37.59 -4.33 22.70
C PRO A 648 36.76 -4.05 23.97
N PHE A 649 35.47 -4.40 23.98
CA PHE A 649 34.55 -4.20 25.10
C PHE A 649 33.40 -5.21 25.08
N LYS A 650 32.80 -5.42 26.26
CA LYS A 650 31.61 -6.22 26.52
C LYS A 650 30.43 -5.31 26.88
N MET A 651 29.24 -5.72 26.45
CA MET A 651 27.97 -5.12 26.84
C MET A 651 27.29 -6.08 27.83
N ILE A 652 26.95 -5.59 29.01
CA ILE A 652 26.27 -6.36 30.07
C ILE A 652 24.89 -5.75 30.26
N GLU A 653 23.83 -6.51 30.01
CA GLU A 653 22.45 -6.06 30.19
C GLU A 653 22.22 -5.67 31.66
N LEU A 654 21.56 -4.53 31.87
CA LEU A 654 21.23 -3.99 33.18
C LEU A 654 19.86 -4.49 33.64
N ALA A 655 19.77 -4.88 34.90
CA ALA A 655 18.50 -5.18 35.57
C ALA A 655 17.92 -3.92 36.21
N SER A 656 16.62 -3.90 36.52
CA SER A 656 15.97 -2.78 37.20
C SER A 656 16.63 -2.40 38.53
N THR A 657 17.26 -3.37 39.21
CA THR A 657 18.05 -3.15 40.44
C THR A 657 19.33 -2.34 40.21
N ASP A 658 19.85 -2.29 38.98
CA ASP A 658 21.07 -1.54 38.66
C ASP A 658 20.81 -0.03 38.57
N LEU A 659 19.59 0.39 38.21
CA LEU A 659 19.16 1.80 38.11
C LEU A 659 17.76 1.96 38.74
N PRO A 660 17.64 1.86 40.09
CA PRO A 660 16.35 1.76 40.77
C PRO A 660 15.49 3.03 40.67
N GLU A 661 16.10 4.17 40.38
CA GLU A 661 15.44 5.46 40.23
C GLU A 661 14.80 5.66 38.85
N VAL A 662 15.05 4.75 37.92
CA VAL A 662 14.51 4.82 36.56
C VAL A 662 13.33 3.86 36.45
N PRO A 663 12.11 4.35 36.13
CA PRO A 663 10.95 3.48 35.93
C PRO A 663 11.28 2.41 34.88
N SER A 664 10.96 1.16 35.19
CA SER A 664 11.17 0.04 34.27
C SER A 664 9.95 -0.87 34.20
N GLN A 665 9.72 -1.43 33.02
CA GLN A 665 8.65 -2.35 32.72
C GLN A 665 9.20 -3.43 31.77
N ASP A 666 8.96 -4.71 32.09
CA ASP A 666 9.36 -5.86 31.28
C ASP A 666 10.84 -5.86 30.84
N GLY A 667 11.73 -5.39 31.73
CA GLY A 667 13.17 -5.32 31.48
C GLY A 667 13.62 -4.11 30.64
N GLN A 668 12.71 -3.20 30.29
CA GLN A 668 13.01 -1.95 29.60
C GLN A 668 12.89 -0.76 30.56
N PHE A 669 13.71 0.27 30.36
CA PHE A 669 13.76 1.48 31.16
C PHE A 669 13.08 2.64 30.43
N ASN A 670 12.24 3.40 31.13
CA ASN A 670 11.57 4.58 30.58
C ASN A 670 12.47 5.83 30.69
N LEU A 671 12.82 6.37 29.52
CA LEU A 671 13.68 7.54 29.35
C LEU A 671 12.88 8.83 29.08
N ALA A 672 11.56 8.84 29.25
CA ALA A 672 10.76 10.06 29.20
C ALA A 672 11.24 11.11 30.23
N LYS A 673 11.05 12.40 29.93
CA LYS A 673 11.49 13.51 30.80
C LYS A 673 10.54 13.71 32.00
N ASN A 674 9.26 13.42 31.81
CA ASN A 674 8.18 13.56 32.79
C ASN A 674 7.01 12.62 32.41
N ASP A 675 6.03 12.49 33.29
CA ASP A 675 4.85 11.63 33.09
C ASP A 675 3.86 12.13 32.01
N VAL A 676 4.18 13.28 31.39
CA VAL A 676 3.38 13.91 30.32
C VAL A 676 3.88 13.50 28.93
N GLU A 677 5.17 13.18 28.81
CA GLU A 677 5.75 12.72 27.56
C GLU A 677 5.46 11.22 27.31
N PRO A 678 5.34 10.78 26.03
CA PRO A 678 5.25 9.38 25.69
C PRO A 678 6.43 8.58 26.27
N ALA A 679 6.16 7.36 26.73
CA ALA A 679 7.19 6.49 27.27
C ALA A 679 8.28 6.18 26.22
N ILE A 680 9.55 6.33 26.58
CA ILE A 680 10.70 5.97 25.74
C ILE A 680 11.37 4.76 26.36
N LEU A 681 10.98 3.56 25.93
CA LEU A 681 11.42 2.31 26.54
C LEU A 681 12.63 1.72 25.81
N HIS A 682 13.71 1.44 26.54
CA HIS A 682 14.91 0.78 26.01
C HIS A 682 15.46 -0.24 26.99
N ARG A 683 16.00 -1.35 26.48
CA ARG A 683 16.94 -2.16 27.29
C ARG A 683 18.27 -1.43 27.36
N LEU A 684 18.93 -1.52 28.51
CA LEU A 684 20.18 -0.81 28.77
C LEU A 684 21.32 -1.78 29.02
N TYR A 685 22.52 -1.42 28.55
CA TYR A 685 23.73 -2.23 28.67
C TYR A 685 24.85 -1.38 29.23
N ARG A 686 25.55 -1.90 30.24
CA ARG A 686 26.81 -1.30 30.70
C ARG A 686 27.96 -1.76 29.82
N LEU A 687 28.73 -0.80 29.32
CA LEU A 687 29.99 -1.06 28.64
C LEU A 687 31.11 -1.33 29.66
N ARG A 688 31.81 -2.44 29.46
CA ARG A 688 33.05 -2.78 30.18
C ARG A 688 34.13 -3.13 29.17
N ARG A 689 35.32 -2.57 29.34
CA ARG A 689 36.49 -2.94 28.53
C ARG A 689 36.96 -4.34 28.90
#